data_AF-A0A931J0E7-F1
#
_entry.id   AF-A0A931J0E7-F1
#
_cell.length_a   1.000
_cell.length_b   1.000
_cell.length_c   1.000
_cell.angle_alpha   90.00
_cell.angle_beta   90.00
_cell.angle_gamma   90.00
#
_symmetry.space_group_name_H-M   'P 1'
#
loop_
_entity.id
_entity.type
_entity.pdbx_description
1 polymer ?
#
loop_
_entity_poly.entity_id
_entity_poly.type
_entity_poly.pdbx_seq_one_letter_code
_entity_poly.pdbx_strand_id
1 'polypeptide(L)'
;MATLLLFRSCTGPEVAALRRALAEQLGADADDYPGLARGERFDALCEAALRRWQSGVGLLADGLLGPLGQRLLGLREGFEPLLPLHQVRTLFPATKPANVERYWPYVEAALQACGLVDPLLVRAALGTIRAETEGFLPIPEAPSRFNTRDGQAPFSAYEGQARLGNTEPGDGARFKGRGFVQLTGRANYQRLGERLGFDLLAQPDAACAPEVAALLLALFLQGVAPRLRKAMAAQDWAAARKLVNGGTHGLERFAAVCAWSPPVQARARQSVAAPATARKDPVDLRDRPYLPPPTNLLDAFPPDTEVRAALPAYTAAGLILNQGQEGACTGFGLACVVNHLRWRSAGRPETFESVSPHMLYRFARRYDEYAGEDYEGSSCRGALKAFFKHGVCLNGDWPRGDARPRYGYTRRAAEQTLGVYFRVQLRAITDLQAAIQQVGAVYAAASVHAGWYALQHGRGDHPGPQSHADLPRIEFKGEAPGDAGHAFALVGFNREGFVVQNSWGPGWGAGGFGLLSYADWLSNGMDAWVVGLGVPGVLAGRIEARAPGSGSGAAQAGAGWWSEEQAYRHSVVLGDDGRVHRYLSEDEPTRSLLHQVAALPEAQFRRGTPRQLLIYAHGGLNSEGDAIHRARALGRLALANGAYPLFMVWKTGLMETLGNLLRGGAPAAGLGEQISERTDALIERTVGRSLVRPIWSEMKANAELAFEAGRGGDLFVSALLQLAQGGPLKLHLVGHSAGAIFLGHLLSSLARRGGLGLVQSVELYAPACSIAFANRHYAAHPGVLERLHLNLLSERREREDAVGGIYRKSLLWLVANALETDRRTPLLGLAAAWDPAYSSWEGSSSTAEALRQWRRAVADSALQERLRILDADSVSTAQGKPIRADHGCFDNDLETVQRTLERICGTPLAAPPQDLRGF
;
A
#
# COMPACT_ATOMS: atom_id res chain seq x y z
N MET A 1 -11.16 -15.55 -33.98
CA MET A 1 -10.10 -14.86 -33.21
C MET A 1 -10.29 -15.23 -31.76
N ALA A 2 -9.23 -15.56 -31.02
CA ALA A 2 -9.34 -15.82 -29.59
C ALA A 2 -9.78 -14.54 -28.86
N THR A 3 -10.77 -14.64 -27.97
CA THR A 3 -11.31 -13.49 -27.24
C THR A 3 -10.23 -12.74 -26.46
N LEU A 4 -10.06 -11.45 -26.74
CA LEU A 4 -9.00 -10.61 -26.16
C LEU A 4 -9.30 -10.21 -24.71
N LEU A 5 -10.58 -10.04 -24.36
CA LEU A 5 -11.02 -9.57 -23.05
C LEU A 5 -12.28 -10.32 -22.64
N LEU A 6 -12.29 -10.89 -21.43
CA LEU A 6 -13.49 -11.46 -20.80
C LEU A 6 -13.95 -10.55 -19.66
N PHE A 7 -15.25 -10.27 -19.61
CA PHE A 7 -15.88 -9.37 -18.65
C PHE A 7 -17.36 -9.72 -18.42
N ARG A 8 -18.01 -9.04 -17.48
CA ARG A 8 -19.43 -9.24 -17.15
C ARG A 8 -20.30 -9.00 -18.39
N SER A 9 -21.04 -10.03 -18.82
CA SER A 9 -21.85 -10.16 -20.06
C SER A 9 -21.28 -11.12 -21.11
N CYS A 10 -19.99 -11.48 -21.05
CA CYS A 10 -19.46 -12.55 -21.90
C CYS A 10 -20.16 -13.88 -21.59
N THR A 11 -20.41 -14.67 -22.63
CA THR A 11 -20.95 -16.03 -22.51
C THR A 11 -20.24 -16.98 -23.48
N GLY A 12 -20.21 -18.27 -23.17
CA GLY A 12 -19.72 -19.32 -24.05
C GLY A 12 -18.56 -20.15 -23.49
N PRO A 13 -17.90 -20.96 -24.33
CA PRO A 13 -16.93 -21.98 -23.90
C PRO A 13 -15.68 -21.39 -23.23
N GLU A 14 -15.25 -20.19 -23.65
CA GLU A 14 -14.10 -19.49 -23.08
C GLU A 14 -14.37 -19.07 -21.62
N VAL A 15 -15.61 -18.67 -21.31
CA VAL A 15 -16.04 -18.37 -19.95
C VAL A 15 -16.17 -19.65 -19.13
N ALA A 16 -16.64 -20.74 -19.72
CA ALA A 16 -16.68 -22.03 -19.05
C ALA A 16 -15.26 -22.51 -18.68
N ALA A 17 -14.26 -22.26 -19.54
CA ALA A 17 -12.86 -22.55 -19.27
C ALA A 17 -12.31 -21.66 -18.15
N LEU A 18 -12.58 -20.35 -18.20
CA LEU A 18 -12.24 -19.41 -17.13
C LEU A 18 -12.78 -19.86 -15.77
N ARG A 19 -14.06 -20.24 -15.72
CA ARG A 19 -14.73 -20.69 -14.49
C ARG A 19 -14.09 -21.94 -13.89
N ARG A 20 -13.70 -22.92 -14.71
CA ARG A 20 -12.96 -24.10 -14.25
C ARG A 20 -11.56 -23.73 -13.75
N ALA A 21 -10.83 -22.93 -14.51
CA ALA A 21 -9.49 -22.49 -14.14
C ALA A 21 -9.50 -21.69 -12.83
N LEU A 22 -10.49 -20.81 -12.61
CA LEU A 22 -10.65 -20.09 -11.35
C LEU A 22 -10.96 -21.02 -10.19
N ALA A 23 -11.89 -21.97 -10.35
CA ALA A 23 -12.20 -22.93 -9.30
C ALA A 23 -10.97 -23.76 -8.89
N GLU A 24 -10.18 -24.19 -9.87
CA GLU A 24 -8.93 -24.92 -9.63
C GLU A 24 -7.89 -24.06 -8.92
N GLN A 25 -7.65 -22.84 -9.42
CA GLN A 25 -6.64 -21.93 -8.86
C GLN A 25 -7.00 -21.41 -7.47
N LEU A 26 -8.29 -21.19 -7.18
CA LEU A 26 -8.76 -20.77 -5.87
C LEU A 26 -8.69 -21.91 -4.83
N GLY A 27 -8.75 -23.17 -5.27
CA GLY A 27 -8.73 -24.33 -4.38
C GLY A 27 -9.88 -24.28 -3.37
N ALA A 28 -9.57 -24.40 -2.08
CA ALA A 28 -10.57 -24.33 -1.01
C ALA A 28 -11.35 -22.99 -0.98
N ASP A 29 -10.74 -21.89 -1.44
CA ASP A 29 -11.42 -20.59 -1.48
C ASP A 29 -12.53 -20.55 -2.55
N ALA A 30 -12.61 -21.55 -3.44
CA ALA A 30 -13.70 -21.68 -4.40
C ALA A 30 -15.05 -21.95 -3.71
N ASP A 31 -15.05 -22.47 -2.48
CA ASP A 31 -16.27 -22.77 -1.71
C ASP A 31 -17.07 -21.51 -1.35
N ASP A 32 -16.41 -20.34 -1.27
CA ASP A 32 -17.07 -19.04 -1.12
C ASP A 32 -17.85 -18.62 -2.40
N TYR A 33 -17.72 -19.37 -3.49
CA TYR A 33 -18.34 -19.09 -4.80
C TYR A 33 -19.15 -20.30 -5.29
N PRO A 34 -20.35 -20.55 -4.72
CA PRO A 34 -21.15 -21.73 -5.05
C PRO A 34 -21.42 -21.88 -6.55
N GLY A 35 -21.07 -23.04 -7.11
CA GLY A 35 -21.28 -23.32 -8.53
C GLY A 35 -20.31 -22.61 -9.48
N LEU A 36 -19.19 -22.05 -8.98
CA LEU A 36 -18.18 -21.37 -9.82
C LEU A 36 -17.75 -22.22 -11.01
N ALA A 37 -17.44 -23.50 -10.80
CA ALA A 37 -16.95 -24.41 -11.85
C ALA A 37 -17.99 -24.76 -12.95
N ARG A 38 -19.27 -24.38 -12.79
CA ARG A 38 -20.37 -24.74 -13.70
C ARG A 38 -20.90 -23.52 -14.45
N GLY A 39 -21.35 -23.74 -15.69
CA GLY A 39 -22.01 -22.73 -16.52
C GLY A 39 -21.07 -21.99 -17.48
N GLU A 40 -21.67 -21.19 -18.35
CA GLU A 40 -20.98 -20.52 -19.47
C GLU A 40 -21.12 -19.00 -19.43
N ARG A 41 -21.71 -18.43 -18.37
CA ARG A 41 -21.94 -16.98 -18.25
C ARG A 41 -20.93 -16.34 -17.31
N PHE A 42 -20.41 -15.18 -17.71
CA PHE A 42 -19.56 -14.36 -16.85
C PHE A 42 -20.49 -13.49 -16.00
N ASP A 43 -20.97 -14.08 -14.91
CA ASP A 43 -21.87 -13.45 -13.94
C ASP A 43 -21.09 -12.75 -12.81
N ALA A 44 -21.82 -12.11 -11.88
CA ALA A 44 -21.23 -11.39 -10.75
C ALA A 44 -20.43 -12.30 -9.79
N LEU A 45 -20.75 -13.60 -9.76
CA LEU A 45 -20.04 -14.58 -8.94
C LEU A 45 -18.69 -14.92 -9.57
N CYS A 46 -18.66 -15.18 -10.89
CA CYS A 46 -17.42 -15.36 -11.66
C CYS A 46 -16.52 -14.12 -11.57
N GLU A 47 -17.09 -12.91 -11.68
CA GLU A 47 -16.34 -11.66 -11.54
C GLU A 47 -15.70 -11.51 -10.16
N ALA A 48 -16.44 -11.82 -9.10
CA ALA A 48 -15.91 -11.75 -7.74
C ALA A 48 -14.82 -12.80 -7.48
N ALA A 49 -14.99 -14.01 -8.01
CA ALA A 49 -13.97 -15.06 -7.96
C ALA A 49 -12.71 -14.62 -8.72
N LEU A 50 -12.87 -14.01 -9.89
CA LEU A 50 -11.75 -13.44 -10.67
C LEU A 50 -11.02 -12.36 -9.87
N ARG A 51 -11.74 -11.41 -9.28
CA ARG A 51 -11.14 -10.34 -8.44
C ARG A 51 -10.38 -10.92 -7.26
N ARG A 52 -10.91 -11.96 -6.61
CA ARG A 52 -10.25 -12.66 -5.51
C ARG A 52 -8.94 -13.31 -5.95
N TRP A 53 -8.96 -13.98 -7.11
CA TRP A 53 -7.78 -14.59 -7.71
C TRP A 53 -6.75 -13.53 -8.13
N GLN A 54 -7.16 -12.50 -8.90
CA GLN A 54 -6.30 -11.40 -9.34
C GLN A 54 -5.56 -10.78 -8.16
N SER A 55 -6.29 -10.46 -7.09
CA SER A 55 -5.70 -9.92 -5.87
C SER A 55 -4.72 -10.90 -5.21
N GLY A 56 -4.98 -12.21 -5.31
CA GLY A 56 -4.15 -13.27 -4.71
C GLY A 56 -2.85 -13.55 -5.45
N VAL A 57 -2.72 -13.09 -6.70
CA VAL A 57 -1.50 -13.19 -7.52
C VAL A 57 -0.86 -11.81 -7.81
N GLY A 58 -1.31 -10.79 -7.08
CA GLY A 58 -0.81 -9.42 -7.13
C GLY A 58 -1.17 -8.62 -8.39
N LEU A 59 -2.21 -9.01 -9.13
CA LEU A 59 -2.79 -8.22 -10.21
C LEU A 59 -3.72 -7.13 -9.67
N LEU A 60 -4.06 -6.15 -10.51
CA LEU A 60 -5.15 -5.23 -10.19
C LEU A 60 -6.46 -6.03 -10.19
N ALA A 61 -7.19 -6.04 -9.07
CA ALA A 61 -8.42 -6.80 -8.92
C ALA A 61 -9.63 -6.09 -9.58
N ASP A 62 -9.53 -5.78 -10.86
CA ASP A 62 -10.51 -5.01 -11.64
C ASP A 62 -11.66 -5.85 -12.24
N GLY A 63 -11.61 -7.18 -12.11
CA GLY A 63 -12.65 -8.08 -12.61
C GLY A 63 -12.67 -8.21 -14.13
N LEU A 64 -11.63 -7.73 -14.82
CA LEU A 64 -11.44 -7.83 -16.26
C LEU A 64 -10.32 -8.83 -16.55
N LEU A 65 -10.58 -9.82 -17.41
CA LEU A 65 -9.56 -10.80 -17.77
C LEU A 65 -9.04 -10.56 -19.19
N GLY A 66 -7.93 -9.84 -19.28
CA GLY A 66 -7.19 -9.63 -20.53
C GLY A 66 -6.10 -10.68 -20.77
N PRO A 67 -5.20 -10.45 -21.75
CA PRO A 67 -4.19 -11.43 -22.15
C PRO A 67 -3.23 -11.86 -21.04
N LEU A 68 -2.85 -10.94 -20.14
CA LEU A 68 -1.96 -11.31 -19.02
C LEU A 68 -2.69 -12.25 -18.07
N GLY A 69 -3.91 -11.91 -17.66
CA GLY A 69 -4.75 -12.78 -16.83
C GLY A 69 -5.02 -14.15 -17.47
N GLN A 70 -5.36 -14.17 -18.76
CA GLN A 70 -5.57 -15.42 -19.52
C GLN A 70 -4.31 -16.30 -19.53
N ARG A 71 -3.13 -15.72 -19.75
CA ARG A 71 -1.86 -16.44 -19.70
C ARG A 71 -1.61 -17.05 -18.32
N LEU A 72 -1.80 -16.28 -17.25
CA LEU A 72 -1.56 -16.75 -15.88
C LEU A 72 -2.54 -17.84 -15.44
N LEU A 73 -3.74 -17.89 -16.01
CA LEU A 73 -4.71 -18.97 -15.80
C LEU A 73 -4.53 -20.17 -16.74
N GLY A 74 -3.51 -20.16 -17.61
CA GLY A 74 -3.30 -21.21 -18.61
C GLY A 74 -4.37 -21.26 -19.71
N LEU A 75 -5.18 -20.20 -19.87
CA LEU A 75 -6.19 -20.09 -20.92
C LEU A 75 -5.59 -19.64 -22.26
N ARG A 76 -4.33 -19.19 -22.25
CA ARG A 76 -3.59 -18.73 -23.41
C ARG A 76 -2.12 -19.10 -23.29
N GLU A 77 -1.58 -19.75 -24.32
CA GLU A 77 -0.19 -20.23 -24.38
C GLU A 77 0.62 -19.51 -25.47
N GLY A 78 1.92 -19.80 -25.54
CA GLY A 78 2.81 -19.32 -26.62
C GLY A 78 3.31 -17.89 -26.47
N PHE A 79 3.28 -17.33 -25.25
CA PHE A 79 3.83 -16.00 -24.98
C PHE A 79 5.27 -16.08 -24.51
N GLU A 80 6.19 -15.58 -25.34
CA GLU A 80 7.62 -15.49 -25.03
C GLU A 80 7.97 -14.08 -24.54
N PRO A 81 8.93 -13.91 -23.62
CA PRO A 81 9.38 -12.59 -23.19
C PRO A 81 9.91 -11.78 -24.39
N LEU A 82 9.36 -10.58 -24.60
CA LEU A 82 9.76 -9.70 -25.72
C LEU A 82 11.04 -8.92 -25.38
N LEU A 83 11.11 -8.39 -24.16
CA LEU A 83 12.28 -7.69 -23.61
C LEU A 83 12.42 -7.98 -22.12
N PRO A 84 13.63 -8.25 -21.62
CA PRO A 84 13.88 -8.35 -20.18
C PRO A 84 13.52 -7.07 -19.44
N LEU A 85 12.92 -7.18 -18.25
CA LEU A 85 12.46 -6.02 -17.47
C LEU A 85 13.56 -4.99 -17.21
N HIS A 86 14.79 -5.43 -16.92
CA HIS A 86 15.93 -4.53 -16.70
C HIS A 86 16.23 -3.65 -17.93
N GLN A 87 16.03 -4.16 -19.16
CA GLN A 87 16.21 -3.37 -20.38
C GLN A 87 15.07 -2.38 -20.56
N VAL A 88 13.84 -2.75 -20.20
CA VAL A 88 12.72 -1.81 -20.23
C VAL A 88 12.96 -0.69 -19.22
N ARG A 89 13.48 -0.96 -18.03
CA ARG A 89 13.80 0.05 -17.01
C ARG A 89 14.80 1.10 -17.53
N THR A 90 15.83 0.71 -18.28
CA THR A 90 16.81 1.68 -18.82
C THR A 90 16.20 2.61 -19.87
N LEU A 91 15.12 2.20 -20.53
CA LEU A 91 14.38 3.05 -21.48
C LEU A 91 13.56 4.15 -20.79
N PHE A 92 13.36 4.07 -19.47
CA PHE A 92 12.54 4.99 -18.68
C PHE A 92 13.30 5.54 -17.45
N PRO A 93 14.37 6.33 -17.66
CA PRO A 93 15.27 6.75 -16.58
C PRO A 93 14.61 7.68 -15.54
N ALA A 94 13.54 8.39 -15.91
CA ALA A 94 12.79 9.28 -15.00
C ALA A 94 11.57 8.58 -14.36
N THR A 95 11.40 7.28 -14.59
CA THR A 95 10.24 6.53 -14.11
C THR A 95 10.62 5.65 -12.94
N LYS A 96 9.74 5.63 -11.93
CA LYS A 96 9.85 4.68 -10.82
C LYS A 96 9.92 3.24 -11.35
N PRO A 97 10.95 2.46 -10.98
CA PRO A 97 11.08 1.07 -11.39
C PRO A 97 9.83 0.22 -11.17
N ALA A 98 9.15 0.44 -10.04
CA ALA A 98 7.93 -0.29 -9.67
C ALA A 98 6.79 -0.11 -10.68
N ASN A 99 6.70 1.04 -11.37
CA ASN A 99 5.67 1.23 -12.40
C ASN A 99 5.95 0.36 -13.63
N VAL A 100 7.21 0.34 -14.10
CA VAL A 100 7.60 -0.50 -15.23
C VAL A 100 7.37 -1.97 -14.91
N GLU A 101 7.79 -2.42 -13.73
CA GLU A 101 7.56 -3.78 -13.25
C GLU A 101 6.08 -4.15 -13.19
N ARG A 102 5.24 -3.22 -12.71
CA ARG A 102 3.81 -3.44 -12.57
C ARG A 102 3.09 -3.53 -13.92
N TYR A 103 3.42 -2.66 -14.86
CA TYR A 103 2.63 -2.44 -16.07
C TYR A 103 3.21 -3.06 -17.35
N TRP A 104 4.54 -3.26 -17.43
CA TRP A 104 5.17 -3.91 -18.58
C TRP A 104 4.55 -5.29 -18.91
N PRO A 105 4.25 -6.17 -17.93
CA PRO A 105 3.64 -7.46 -18.24
C PRO A 105 2.28 -7.36 -18.94
N TYR A 106 1.48 -6.32 -18.65
CA TYR A 106 0.20 -6.09 -19.34
C TYR A 106 0.43 -5.65 -20.79
N VAL A 107 1.35 -4.70 -20.99
CA VAL A 107 1.72 -4.20 -22.32
C VAL A 107 2.30 -5.32 -23.18
N GLU A 108 3.26 -6.07 -22.65
CA GLU A 108 3.89 -7.20 -23.33
C GLU A 108 2.86 -8.24 -23.75
N ALA A 109 1.97 -8.66 -22.84
CA ALA A 109 0.92 -9.64 -23.14
C ALA A 109 -0.07 -9.13 -24.21
N ALA A 110 -0.43 -7.84 -24.18
CA ALA A 110 -1.32 -7.25 -25.18
C ALA A 110 -0.67 -7.15 -26.57
N LEU A 111 0.62 -6.77 -26.64
CA LEU A 111 1.37 -6.75 -27.89
C LEU A 111 1.44 -8.14 -28.53
N GLN A 112 1.76 -9.17 -27.72
CA GLN A 112 1.77 -10.56 -28.19
C GLN A 112 0.40 -11.04 -28.65
N ALA A 113 -0.67 -10.74 -27.89
CA ALA A 113 -2.05 -11.09 -28.27
C ALA A 113 -2.48 -10.45 -29.60
N CYS A 114 -1.93 -9.29 -29.94
CA CYS A 114 -2.19 -8.58 -31.20
C CYS A 114 -1.17 -8.88 -32.31
N GLY A 115 -0.23 -9.80 -32.09
CA GLY A 115 0.81 -10.16 -33.08
C GLY A 115 1.85 -9.06 -33.33
N LEU A 116 2.06 -8.16 -32.38
CA LEU A 116 3.02 -7.05 -32.45
C LEU A 116 4.34 -7.41 -31.74
N VAL A 117 4.95 -8.51 -32.17
CA VAL A 117 6.16 -9.08 -31.53
C VAL A 117 7.47 -8.62 -32.16
N ASP A 118 7.41 -7.92 -33.30
CA ASP A 118 8.63 -7.46 -33.97
C ASP A 118 9.32 -6.30 -33.21
N PRO A 119 10.66 -6.25 -33.15
CA PRO A 119 11.37 -5.26 -32.34
C PRO A 119 11.12 -3.79 -32.70
N LEU A 120 10.69 -3.50 -33.93
CA LEU A 120 10.34 -2.13 -34.33
C LEU A 120 9.04 -1.69 -33.67
N LEU A 121 8.01 -2.54 -33.70
CA LEU A 121 6.73 -2.22 -33.07
C LEU A 121 6.77 -2.26 -31.54
N VAL A 122 7.58 -3.14 -30.95
CA VAL A 122 7.81 -3.14 -29.50
C VAL A 122 8.44 -1.82 -29.05
N ARG A 123 9.47 -1.33 -29.75
CA ARG A 123 10.08 -0.01 -29.47
C ARG A 123 9.12 1.15 -29.72
N ALA A 124 8.30 1.08 -30.77
CA ALA A 124 7.28 2.10 -31.03
C ALA A 124 6.22 2.15 -29.91
N ALA A 125 5.84 1.00 -29.35
CA ALA A 125 4.92 0.93 -28.21
C ALA A 125 5.54 1.56 -26.96
N LEU A 126 6.77 1.18 -26.60
CA LEU A 126 7.49 1.75 -25.45
C LEU A 126 7.76 3.25 -25.64
N GLY A 127 8.14 3.67 -26.85
CA GLY A 127 8.33 5.08 -27.19
C GLY A 127 7.04 5.87 -27.08
N THR A 128 5.90 5.27 -27.45
CA THR A 128 4.58 5.88 -27.25
C THR A 128 4.29 6.06 -25.76
N ILE A 129 4.45 5.02 -24.94
CA ILE A 129 4.25 5.10 -23.48
C ILE A 129 5.11 6.21 -22.87
N ARG A 130 6.38 6.28 -23.26
CA ARG A 130 7.32 7.29 -22.76
C ARG A 130 6.90 8.71 -23.15
N ALA A 131 6.49 8.91 -24.40
CA ALA A 131 6.04 10.22 -24.88
C ALA A 131 4.73 10.68 -24.23
N GLU A 132 3.77 9.76 -24.04
CA GLU A 132 2.43 10.10 -23.54
C GLU A 132 2.35 10.18 -22.02
N THR A 133 2.99 9.24 -21.31
CA THR A 133 2.79 9.08 -19.86
C THR A 133 4.07 9.25 -19.05
N GLU A 134 5.26 9.11 -19.68
CA GLU A 134 6.61 8.96 -19.07
C GLU A 134 6.63 7.93 -17.94
N GLY A 135 5.95 8.19 -16.82
CA GLY A 135 5.85 7.37 -15.62
C GLY A 135 5.24 5.97 -15.79
N PHE A 136 5.01 5.50 -17.03
CA PHE A 136 4.54 4.16 -17.35
C PHE A 136 3.26 3.77 -16.59
N LEU A 137 2.29 4.69 -16.56
CA LEU A 137 1.02 4.51 -15.85
C LEU A 137 -0.13 4.71 -16.83
N PRO A 138 -1.18 3.86 -16.77
CA PRO A 138 -2.40 4.11 -17.54
C PRO A 138 -3.22 5.19 -16.84
N ILE A 139 -3.00 6.46 -17.22
CA ILE A 139 -3.60 7.63 -16.57
C ILE A 139 -4.65 8.32 -17.45
N PRO A 140 -5.63 9.00 -16.85
CA PRO A 140 -6.44 9.98 -17.57
C PRO A 140 -5.64 11.27 -17.78
N GLU A 141 -5.91 11.93 -18.91
CA GLU A 141 -5.41 13.26 -19.19
C GLU A 141 -5.92 14.27 -18.15
N ALA A 142 -5.05 15.17 -17.72
CA ALA A 142 -5.39 16.25 -16.79
C ALA A 142 -5.80 17.53 -17.55
N PRO A 143 -6.65 18.40 -16.96
CA PRO A 143 -6.94 19.71 -17.54
C PRO A 143 -5.66 20.52 -17.75
N SER A 144 -5.52 21.13 -18.92
CA SER A 144 -4.39 21.96 -19.32
C SER A 144 -4.85 23.06 -20.27
N ARG A 145 -4.00 24.08 -20.48
CA ARG A 145 -4.25 25.14 -21.48
C ARG A 145 -4.45 24.63 -22.91
N PHE A 146 -4.03 23.39 -23.20
CA PHE A 146 -4.12 22.81 -24.55
C PHE A 146 -5.43 22.05 -24.78
N ASN A 147 -6.06 21.56 -23.72
CA ASN A 147 -7.31 20.81 -23.79
C ASN A 147 -8.50 21.59 -23.17
N THR A 148 -8.24 22.66 -22.44
CA THR A 148 -9.23 23.50 -21.77
C THR A 148 -9.06 24.94 -22.25
N ARG A 149 -10.12 25.52 -22.81
CA ARG A 149 -10.13 26.93 -23.24
C ARG A 149 -10.20 27.85 -22.02
N ASP A 150 -9.58 29.02 -22.09
CA ASP A 150 -9.55 29.96 -20.97
C ASP A 150 -10.97 30.35 -20.52
N GLY A 151 -11.21 30.28 -19.21
CA GLY A 151 -12.51 30.58 -18.60
C GLY A 151 -13.63 29.56 -18.87
N GLN A 152 -13.33 28.42 -19.51
CA GLN A 152 -14.31 27.39 -19.85
C GLN A 152 -14.16 26.13 -19.00
N ALA A 153 -15.15 25.24 -19.06
CA ALA A 153 -15.12 23.96 -18.37
C ALA A 153 -13.92 23.08 -18.82
N PRO A 154 -13.38 22.20 -17.95
CA PRO A 154 -12.30 21.29 -18.31
C PRO A 154 -12.59 20.49 -19.59
N PHE A 155 -11.57 20.34 -20.44
CA PHE A 155 -11.65 19.64 -21.74
C PHE A 155 -12.56 20.31 -22.79
N SER A 156 -12.99 21.56 -22.55
CA SER A 156 -13.80 22.35 -23.50
C SER A 156 -13.18 22.54 -24.88
N ALA A 157 -11.86 22.36 -25.03
CA ALA A 157 -11.26 22.40 -26.36
C ALA A 157 -11.74 21.23 -27.24
N TYR A 158 -12.05 20.07 -26.65
CA TYR A 158 -12.50 18.86 -27.35
C TYR A 158 -14.00 18.85 -27.62
N GLU A 159 -14.77 19.73 -26.99
CA GLU A 159 -16.21 19.83 -27.15
C GLU A 159 -16.57 20.22 -28.59
N GLY A 160 -17.55 19.52 -29.18
CA GLY A 160 -18.02 19.79 -30.54
C GLY A 160 -17.01 19.48 -31.66
N GLN A 161 -15.86 18.83 -31.37
CA GLN A 161 -14.87 18.53 -32.40
C GLN A 161 -15.30 17.35 -33.28
N ALA A 162 -15.74 17.64 -34.51
CA ALA A 162 -16.14 16.63 -35.50
C ALA A 162 -15.08 15.55 -35.77
N ARG A 163 -13.78 15.93 -35.82
CA ARG A 163 -12.68 14.97 -36.02
C ARG A 163 -12.54 13.93 -34.90
N LEU A 164 -13.00 14.26 -33.70
CA LEU A 164 -13.00 13.38 -32.53
C LEU A 164 -14.31 12.59 -32.41
N GLY A 165 -15.31 12.92 -33.23
CA GLY A 165 -16.68 12.42 -33.10
C GLY A 165 -17.41 12.96 -31.87
N ASN A 166 -16.90 14.00 -31.23
CA ASN A 166 -17.51 14.60 -30.04
C ASN A 166 -18.69 15.49 -30.44
N THR A 167 -19.82 14.87 -30.79
CA THR A 167 -21.00 15.53 -31.34
C THR A 167 -22.09 15.78 -30.29
N GLU A 168 -21.97 15.21 -29.10
CA GLU A 168 -22.94 15.38 -28.01
C GLU A 168 -22.37 16.29 -26.91
N PRO A 169 -23.21 17.13 -26.25
CA PRO A 169 -22.78 17.94 -25.12
C PRO A 169 -22.14 17.12 -24.00
N GLY A 170 -20.94 17.52 -23.57
CA GLY A 170 -20.17 16.89 -22.51
C GLY A 170 -19.16 15.83 -23.00
N ASP A 171 -19.11 15.59 -24.30
CA ASP A 171 -18.18 14.64 -24.91
C ASP A 171 -16.72 14.98 -24.68
N GLY A 172 -16.38 16.27 -24.61
CA GLY A 172 -15.01 16.70 -24.38
C GLY A 172 -14.45 16.12 -23.08
N ALA A 173 -15.20 16.23 -21.99
CA ALA A 173 -14.80 15.70 -20.68
C ALA A 173 -14.99 14.18 -20.59
N ARG A 174 -16.06 13.63 -21.19
CA ARG A 174 -16.37 12.21 -21.15
C ARG A 174 -15.32 11.36 -21.88
N PHE A 175 -14.89 11.79 -23.07
CA PHE A 175 -13.95 11.09 -23.96
C PHE A 175 -12.58 11.76 -24.06
N LYS A 176 -12.10 12.32 -22.95
CA LYS A 176 -10.72 12.82 -22.79
C LYS A 176 -9.66 11.72 -22.92
N GLY A 177 -8.39 12.09 -23.06
CA GLY A 177 -7.27 11.15 -23.14
C GLY A 177 -7.22 10.17 -21.97
N ARG A 178 -7.07 8.87 -22.24
CA ARG A 178 -6.90 7.81 -21.22
C ARG A 178 -5.92 6.71 -21.64
N GLY A 179 -5.31 6.08 -20.64
CA GLY A 179 -4.45 4.90 -20.82
C GLY A 179 -3.07 5.22 -21.43
N PHE A 180 -2.32 4.18 -21.80
CA PHE A 180 -0.95 4.30 -22.29
C PHE A 180 -0.80 5.09 -23.60
N VAL A 181 -1.84 5.06 -24.45
CA VAL A 181 -1.87 5.74 -25.76
C VAL A 181 -2.60 7.08 -25.71
N GLN A 182 -3.13 7.49 -24.54
CA GLN A 182 -3.98 8.68 -24.38
C GLN A 182 -5.13 8.72 -25.39
N LEU A 183 -5.94 7.65 -25.41
CA LEU A 183 -7.08 7.50 -26.32
C LEU A 183 -8.07 8.66 -26.12
N THR A 184 -8.32 9.44 -27.18
CA THR A 184 -9.10 10.68 -27.11
C THR A 184 -10.18 10.72 -28.19
N GLY A 185 -11.40 11.16 -27.83
CA GLY A 185 -12.54 11.37 -28.73
C GLY A 185 -13.50 10.19 -28.82
N ARG A 186 -14.81 10.47 -28.83
CA ARG A 186 -15.89 9.47 -28.91
C ARG A 186 -15.69 8.46 -30.04
N ALA A 187 -15.30 8.91 -31.23
CA ALA A 187 -15.09 8.03 -32.39
C ALA A 187 -14.01 6.97 -32.15
N ASN A 188 -12.95 7.35 -31.41
CA ASN A 188 -11.88 6.43 -31.05
C ASN A 188 -12.30 5.43 -29.97
N TYR A 189 -13.04 5.88 -28.96
CA TYR A 189 -13.62 5.01 -27.92
C TYR A 189 -14.57 3.98 -28.54
N GLN A 190 -15.44 4.41 -29.45
CA GLN A 190 -16.35 3.51 -30.16
C GLN A 190 -15.58 2.48 -30.99
N ARG A 191 -14.71 2.95 -31.90
CA ARG A 191 -13.99 2.07 -32.84
C ARG A 191 -13.13 1.03 -32.14
N LEU A 192 -12.40 1.40 -31.08
CA LEU A 192 -11.59 0.44 -30.35
C LEU A 192 -12.41 -0.39 -29.36
N GLY A 193 -13.50 0.15 -28.81
CA GLY A 193 -14.45 -0.61 -28.00
C GLY A 193 -15.09 -1.75 -28.78
N GLU A 194 -15.55 -1.50 -30.01
CA GLU A 194 -16.08 -2.53 -30.91
C GLU A 194 -15.05 -3.62 -31.22
N ARG A 195 -13.79 -3.26 -31.47
CA ARG A 195 -12.70 -4.23 -31.71
C ARG A 195 -12.33 -5.05 -30.48
N LEU A 196 -12.47 -4.46 -29.29
CA LEU A 196 -12.25 -5.12 -28.01
C LEU A 196 -13.46 -5.99 -27.61
N GLY A 197 -14.63 -5.72 -28.19
CA GLY A 197 -15.91 -6.26 -27.76
C GLY A 197 -16.41 -5.67 -26.44
N PHE A 198 -15.92 -4.50 -26.02
CA PHE A 198 -16.23 -3.86 -24.74
C PHE A 198 -16.78 -2.44 -24.94
N ASP A 199 -17.91 -2.13 -24.33
CA ASP A 199 -18.58 -0.82 -24.49
C ASP A 199 -17.87 0.30 -23.69
N LEU A 200 -16.86 0.88 -24.33
CA LEU A 200 -16.13 2.04 -23.82
C LEU A 200 -16.93 3.34 -23.88
N LEU A 201 -18.06 3.39 -24.59
CA LEU A 201 -18.92 4.58 -24.59
C LEU A 201 -19.71 4.67 -23.29
N ALA A 202 -20.25 3.55 -22.84
CA ALA A 202 -20.90 3.44 -21.54
C ALA A 202 -19.91 3.56 -20.37
N GLN A 203 -18.69 3.01 -20.52
CA GLN A 203 -17.69 2.91 -19.45
C GLN A 203 -16.32 3.48 -19.86
N PRO A 204 -16.20 4.79 -20.11
CA PRO A 204 -14.96 5.38 -20.63
C PRO A 204 -13.77 5.29 -19.67
N ASP A 205 -14.00 5.26 -18.35
CA ASP A 205 -12.93 5.15 -17.36
C ASP A 205 -12.22 3.80 -17.38
N ALA A 206 -12.85 2.75 -17.93
CA ALA A 206 -12.22 1.45 -18.13
C ALA A 206 -11.00 1.53 -19.07
N ALA A 207 -10.86 2.59 -19.89
CA ALA A 207 -9.67 2.81 -20.71
C ALA A 207 -8.38 3.05 -19.89
N CYS A 208 -8.48 3.28 -18.57
CA CYS A 208 -7.34 3.31 -17.65
C CYS A 208 -7.10 1.98 -16.92
N ALA A 209 -8.00 0.99 -17.05
CA ALA A 209 -7.75 -0.34 -16.49
C ALA A 209 -6.55 -0.99 -17.20
N PRO A 210 -5.57 -1.62 -16.51
CA PRO A 210 -4.30 -2.00 -17.11
C PRO A 210 -4.42 -2.93 -18.33
N GLU A 211 -5.28 -3.95 -18.25
CA GLU A 211 -5.55 -4.88 -19.37
C GLU A 211 -6.16 -4.15 -20.57
N VAL A 212 -7.15 -3.28 -20.30
CA VAL A 212 -7.83 -2.51 -21.35
C VAL A 212 -6.87 -1.49 -21.97
N ALA A 213 -6.16 -0.71 -21.16
CA ALA A 213 -5.20 0.30 -21.61
C ALA A 213 -4.09 -0.30 -22.47
N ALA A 214 -3.56 -1.48 -22.08
CA ALA A 214 -2.56 -2.21 -22.84
C ALA A 214 -3.12 -2.72 -24.18
N LEU A 215 -4.33 -3.31 -24.18
CA LEU A 215 -5.02 -3.72 -25.40
C LEU A 215 -5.33 -2.55 -26.33
N LEU A 216 -5.75 -1.40 -25.78
CA LEU A 216 -6.01 -0.19 -26.56
C LEU A 216 -4.74 0.32 -27.26
N LEU A 217 -3.60 0.34 -26.56
CA LEU A 217 -2.30 0.64 -27.17
C LEU A 217 -2.00 -0.34 -28.31
N ALA A 218 -2.07 -1.65 -28.05
CA ALA A 218 -1.75 -2.67 -29.03
C ALA A 218 -2.68 -2.64 -30.26
N LEU A 219 -4.00 -2.55 -30.05
CA LEU A 219 -5.00 -2.48 -31.13
C LEU A 219 -4.84 -1.20 -31.96
N PHE A 220 -4.54 -0.07 -31.32
CA PHE A 220 -4.25 1.17 -32.03
C PHE A 220 -3.03 1.01 -32.94
N LEU A 221 -1.91 0.54 -32.39
CA LEU A 221 -0.67 0.33 -33.15
C LEU A 221 -0.86 -0.71 -34.27
N GLN A 222 -1.63 -1.77 -34.04
CA GLN A 222 -1.97 -2.76 -35.07
C GLN A 222 -2.66 -2.11 -36.27
N GLY A 223 -3.55 -1.13 -36.04
CA GLY A 223 -4.26 -0.40 -37.10
C GLY A 223 -3.35 0.47 -37.98
N VAL A 224 -2.16 0.84 -37.50
CA VAL A 224 -1.17 1.63 -38.25
C VAL A 224 0.12 0.86 -38.57
N ALA A 225 0.20 -0.41 -38.17
CA ALA A 225 1.43 -1.20 -38.16
C ALA A 225 2.20 -1.22 -39.49
N PRO A 226 1.59 -1.39 -40.68
CA PRO A 226 2.35 -1.40 -41.94
C PRO A 226 3.08 -0.07 -42.19
N ARG A 227 2.42 1.06 -41.96
CA ARG A 227 3.00 2.40 -42.14
C ARG A 227 4.01 2.72 -41.05
N LEU A 228 3.70 2.34 -39.81
CA LEU A 228 4.58 2.53 -38.68
C LEU A 228 5.88 1.75 -38.84
N ARG A 229 5.83 0.48 -39.27
CA ARG A 229 7.03 -0.30 -39.59
C ARG A 229 7.90 0.37 -40.65
N LYS A 230 7.29 0.88 -41.73
CA LYS A 230 8.02 1.60 -42.79
C LYS A 230 8.73 2.83 -42.24
N ALA A 231 8.05 3.65 -41.44
CA ALA A 231 8.63 4.85 -40.83
C ALA A 231 9.76 4.50 -39.83
N MET A 232 9.53 3.49 -38.98
CA MET A 232 10.51 3.02 -38.00
C MET A 232 11.76 2.43 -38.67
N ALA A 233 11.60 1.68 -39.77
CA ALA A 233 12.72 1.13 -40.54
C ALA A 233 13.53 2.22 -41.25
N ALA A 234 12.86 3.29 -41.72
CA ALA A 234 13.51 4.46 -42.31
C ALA A 234 14.11 5.42 -41.27
N GLN A 235 13.99 5.12 -39.97
CA GLN A 235 14.38 6.00 -38.87
C GLN A 235 13.69 7.38 -38.90
N ASP A 236 12.52 7.47 -39.54
CA ASP A 236 11.71 8.68 -39.59
C ASP A 236 10.79 8.74 -38.35
N TRP A 237 11.37 9.15 -37.23
CA TRP A 237 10.67 9.22 -35.94
C TRP A 237 9.53 10.23 -35.95
N ALA A 238 9.65 11.31 -36.74
CA ALA A 238 8.61 12.32 -36.85
C ALA A 238 7.37 11.77 -37.58
N ALA A 239 7.56 11.04 -38.69
CA ALA A 239 6.47 10.36 -39.37
C ALA A 239 5.86 9.26 -38.50
N ALA A 240 6.69 8.45 -37.82
CA ALA A 240 6.23 7.42 -36.90
C ALA A 240 5.37 8.03 -35.77
N ARG A 241 5.80 9.15 -35.17
CA ARG A 241 5.07 9.81 -34.09
C ARG A 241 3.75 10.43 -34.56
N LYS A 242 3.73 11.04 -35.75
CA LYS A 242 2.50 11.59 -36.36
C LYS A 242 1.45 10.50 -36.62
N LEU A 243 1.85 9.28 -36.96
CA LEU A 243 0.93 8.16 -37.14
C LEU A 243 0.22 7.75 -35.85
N VAL A 244 0.86 7.97 -34.68
CA VAL A 244 0.33 7.57 -33.38
C VAL A 244 -0.47 8.69 -32.71
N ASN A 245 0.11 9.89 -32.60
CA ASN A 245 -0.47 11.01 -31.85
C ASN A 245 -1.15 12.06 -32.74
N GLY A 246 -1.03 11.97 -34.07
CA GLY A 246 -1.50 13.00 -35.00
C GLY A 246 -0.60 14.25 -35.07
N GLY A 247 0.46 14.30 -34.26
CA GLY A 247 1.44 15.38 -34.19
C GLY A 247 2.82 14.90 -33.75
N THR A 248 3.69 15.83 -33.33
CA THR A 248 5.06 15.55 -32.87
C THR A 248 5.26 15.78 -31.37
N HIS A 249 4.17 15.79 -30.59
CA HIS A 249 4.25 15.96 -29.14
C HIS A 249 5.07 14.81 -28.51
N GLY A 250 6.04 15.14 -27.66
CA GLY A 250 6.93 14.16 -27.02
C GLY A 250 7.90 13.45 -27.99
N LEU A 251 8.17 14.00 -29.18
CA LEU A 251 9.01 13.37 -30.20
C LEU A 251 10.41 13.00 -29.69
N GLU A 252 11.06 13.85 -28.90
CA GLU A 252 12.39 13.57 -28.34
C GLU A 252 12.39 12.29 -27.49
N ARG A 253 11.43 12.17 -26.58
CA ARG A 253 11.24 11.00 -25.72
C ARG A 253 10.89 9.74 -26.51
N PHE A 254 10.02 9.87 -27.51
CA PHE A 254 9.69 8.79 -28.43
C PHE A 254 10.93 8.31 -29.21
N ALA A 255 11.67 9.25 -29.81
CA ALA A 255 12.87 8.97 -30.60
C ALA A 255 13.98 8.34 -29.77
N ALA A 256 14.17 8.76 -28.52
CA ALA A 256 15.16 8.17 -27.61
C ALA A 256 14.96 6.66 -27.42
N VAL A 257 13.70 6.21 -27.32
CA VAL A 257 13.37 4.77 -27.22
C VAL A 257 13.44 4.07 -28.57
N CYS A 258 13.01 4.74 -29.64
CA CYS A 258 13.00 4.13 -30.99
C CYS A 258 14.41 3.94 -31.56
N ALA A 259 15.32 4.87 -31.26
CA ALA A 259 16.73 4.80 -31.63
C ALA A 259 17.54 3.85 -30.74
N TRP A 260 17.00 3.46 -29.57
CA TRP A 260 17.69 2.53 -28.68
C TRP A 260 17.93 1.21 -29.39
N SER A 261 19.18 0.76 -29.29
CA SER A 261 19.60 -0.58 -29.69
C SER A 261 20.14 -1.28 -28.45
N PRO A 262 19.79 -2.55 -28.23
CA PRO A 262 20.38 -3.31 -27.14
C PRO A 262 21.90 -3.34 -27.35
N PRO A 263 22.72 -3.16 -26.30
CA PRO A 263 24.16 -3.32 -26.43
C PRO A 263 24.43 -4.72 -27.00
N VAL A 264 25.22 -4.79 -28.07
CA VAL A 264 25.68 -6.07 -28.63
C VAL A 264 26.41 -6.79 -27.51
N GLN A 265 25.88 -7.91 -27.04
CA GLN A 265 26.61 -8.77 -26.14
C GLN A 265 27.81 -9.34 -26.90
N ALA A 266 28.95 -8.65 -26.84
CA ALA A 266 30.21 -9.35 -26.92
C ALA A 266 30.13 -10.46 -25.87
N ARG A 267 30.26 -11.73 -26.28
CA ARG A 267 30.58 -12.83 -25.37
C ARG A 267 31.99 -12.61 -24.82
N ALA A 268 32.19 -11.51 -24.09
CA ALA A 268 33.30 -11.37 -23.19
C ALA A 268 32.94 -12.23 -21.98
N ARG A 269 33.62 -13.38 -21.86
CA ARG A 269 33.75 -14.07 -20.58
C ARG A 269 34.56 -13.15 -19.65
N GLN A 270 33.92 -12.13 -19.10
CA GLN A 270 34.41 -11.45 -17.91
C GLN A 270 33.66 -12.05 -16.73
N SER A 271 34.39 -12.52 -15.73
CA SER A 271 33.85 -12.90 -14.42
C SER A 271 33.24 -11.66 -13.78
N VAL A 272 31.94 -11.43 -13.97
CA VAL A 272 31.24 -10.32 -13.34
C VAL A 272 30.90 -10.72 -11.90
N ALA A 273 31.44 -9.95 -10.95
CA ALA A 273 31.15 -10.09 -9.52
C ALA A 273 29.63 -10.07 -9.25
N ALA A 274 29.17 -10.88 -8.30
CA ALA A 274 27.77 -10.82 -7.85
C ALA A 274 27.51 -9.50 -7.08
N PRO A 275 26.36 -8.83 -7.27
CA PRO A 275 26.09 -7.54 -6.62
C PRO A 275 25.91 -7.68 -5.10
N ALA A 276 26.68 -6.89 -4.35
CA ALA A 276 26.60 -6.77 -2.89
C ALA A 276 25.88 -5.48 -2.51
N THR A 277 24.65 -5.61 -1.99
CA THR A 277 23.68 -4.51 -1.81
C THR A 277 23.05 -4.47 -0.41
N ALA A 278 23.55 -5.26 0.55
CA ALA A 278 23.07 -5.25 1.92
C ALA A 278 23.46 -3.94 2.61
N ARG A 279 22.60 -3.45 3.50
CA ARG A 279 22.83 -2.22 4.27
C ARG A 279 22.85 -2.50 5.77
N LYS A 280 23.66 -1.72 6.48
CA LYS A 280 23.82 -1.83 7.93
C LYS A 280 22.59 -1.32 8.67
N ASP A 281 22.04 -2.14 9.57
CA ASP A 281 20.87 -1.79 10.38
C ASP A 281 21.17 -0.57 11.29
N PRO A 282 20.37 0.50 11.27
CA PRO A 282 20.52 1.61 12.22
C PRO A 282 20.24 1.12 13.65
N VAL A 283 20.74 1.81 14.68
CA VAL A 283 20.52 1.39 16.07
C VAL A 283 19.04 1.52 16.45
N ASP A 284 18.41 0.43 16.91
CA ASP A 284 17.04 0.42 17.46
C ASP A 284 17.07 -0.20 18.86
N LEU A 285 16.65 0.55 19.88
CA LEU A 285 16.67 0.13 21.28
C LEU A 285 15.67 -1.00 21.59
N ARG A 286 14.77 -1.33 20.65
CA ARG A 286 13.80 -2.44 20.78
C ARG A 286 14.35 -3.77 20.27
N ASP A 287 15.52 -3.77 19.61
CA ASP A 287 16.19 -5.01 19.21
C ASP A 287 16.50 -5.83 20.46
N ARG A 288 15.98 -7.07 20.51
CA ARG A 288 16.24 -7.95 21.65
C ARG A 288 17.67 -8.49 21.55
N PRO A 289 18.55 -8.24 22.54
CA PRO A 289 19.89 -8.80 22.52
C PRO A 289 19.81 -10.32 22.68
N TYR A 290 20.67 -11.03 21.95
CA TYR A 290 20.90 -12.45 22.19
C TYR A 290 21.74 -12.61 23.46
N LEU A 291 21.26 -13.42 24.40
CA LEU A 291 21.97 -13.77 25.62
C LEU A 291 22.15 -15.29 25.63
N PRO A 292 23.34 -15.82 25.30
CA PRO A 292 23.55 -17.26 25.22
C PRO A 292 23.44 -17.91 26.62
N PRO A 293 22.83 -19.10 26.74
CA PRO A 293 22.94 -19.90 27.95
C PRO A 293 24.40 -20.33 28.15
N PRO A 294 24.85 -20.46 29.40
CA PRO A 294 26.23 -20.83 29.72
C PRO A 294 26.46 -22.32 29.39
N THR A 295 27.00 -22.59 28.20
CA THR A 295 27.37 -23.93 27.72
C THR A 295 28.79 -23.93 27.18
N ASN A 296 29.52 -25.04 27.35
CA ASN A 296 30.86 -25.18 26.77
C ASN A 296 30.79 -25.19 25.23
N LEU A 297 31.64 -24.38 24.60
CA LEU A 297 31.82 -24.38 23.16
C LEU A 297 32.79 -25.49 22.74
N LEU A 298 32.55 -26.06 21.56
CA LEU A 298 33.52 -26.93 20.91
C LEU A 298 34.67 -26.10 20.31
N ASP A 299 35.83 -26.73 20.11
CA ASP A 299 36.95 -26.09 19.39
C ASP A 299 36.63 -25.83 17.91
N ALA A 300 35.74 -26.65 17.34
CA ALA A 300 35.18 -26.48 16.00
C ALA A 300 33.76 -27.07 15.96
N PHE A 301 32.86 -26.40 15.26
CA PHE A 301 31.47 -26.83 15.06
C PHE A 301 31.04 -26.58 13.61
N PRO A 302 30.29 -27.51 12.99
CA PRO A 302 30.08 -28.89 13.46
C PRO A 302 31.42 -29.66 13.46
N PRO A 303 31.55 -30.78 14.20
CA PRO A 303 32.75 -31.63 14.15
C PRO A 303 33.04 -32.14 12.73
N ASP A 304 34.30 -32.49 12.41
CA ASP A 304 34.68 -32.95 11.05
C ASP A 304 33.85 -34.14 10.53
N THR A 305 33.44 -35.05 11.42
CA THR A 305 32.56 -36.18 11.08
C THR A 305 31.22 -35.70 10.54
N GLU A 306 30.69 -34.61 11.10
CA GLU A 306 29.44 -33.99 10.69
C GLU A 306 29.64 -33.05 9.51
N VAL A 307 30.79 -32.35 9.39
CA VAL A 307 31.14 -31.60 8.17
C VAL A 307 31.11 -32.52 6.96
N ARG A 308 31.79 -33.67 7.05
CA ARG A 308 31.85 -34.70 6.00
C ARG A 308 30.48 -35.20 5.55
N ALA A 309 29.57 -35.36 6.51
CA ALA A 309 28.23 -35.87 6.23
C ALA A 309 27.27 -34.78 5.75
N ALA A 310 27.28 -33.61 6.39
CA ALA A 310 26.22 -32.62 6.25
C ALA A 310 26.48 -31.59 5.15
N LEU A 311 27.70 -31.05 5.02
CA LEU A 311 27.94 -29.96 4.07
C LEU A 311 27.91 -30.44 2.61
N PRO A 312 28.55 -31.56 2.23
CA PRO A 312 28.39 -32.13 0.89
C PRO A 312 26.94 -32.52 0.57
N ALA A 313 26.23 -33.12 1.52
CA ALA A 313 24.82 -33.49 1.35
C ALA A 313 23.92 -32.26 1.14
N TYR A 314 24.20 -31.16 1.85
CA TYR A 314 23.47 -29.90 1.67
C TYR A 314 23.68 -29.30 0.28
N THR A 315 24.92 -29.34 -0.24
CA THR A 315 25.23 -28.94 -1.63
C THR A 315 24.53 -29.84 -2.64
N ALA A 316 24.57 -31.17 -2.43
CA ALA A 316 23.91 -32.16 -3.29
C ALA A 316 22.38 -32.02 -3.29
N ALA A 317 21.79 -31.61 -2.18
CA ALA A 317 20.35 -31.32 -2.07
C ALA A 317 19.89 -30.07 -2.83
N GLY A 318 20.82 -29.33 -3.46
CA GLY A 318 20.51 -28.15 -4.28
C GLY A 318 20.17 -26.89 -3.47
N LEU A 319 20.59 -26.82 -2.20
CA LEU A 319 20.25 -25.72 -1.30
C LEU A 319 21.29 -24.58 -1.27
N ILE A 320 22.38 -24.71 -2.04
CA ILE A 320 23.33 -23.61 -2.28
C ILE A 320 22.76 -22.72 -3.40
N LEU A 321 22.22 -21.58 -2.98
CA LEU A 321 21.54 -20.65 -3.88
C LEU A 321 22.54 -19.86 -4.74
N ASN A 322 22.04 -19.31 -5.84
CA ASN A 322 22.79 -18.41 -6.71
C ASN A 322 21.98 -17.17 -7.04
N GLN A 323 22.35 -16.02 -6.46
CA GLN A 323 21.69 -14.73 -6.69
C GLN A 323 21.99 -14.14 -8.08
N GLY A 324 23.01 -14.64 -8.77
CA GLY A 324 23.44 -14.12 -10.07
C GLY A 324 23.77 -12.62 -10.04
N GLN A 325 23.12 -11.85 -10.91
CA GLN A 325 23.30 -10.40 -11.04
C GLN A 325 22.20 -9.59 -10.29
N GLU A 326 21.49 -10.23 -9.36
CA GLU A 326 20.41 -9.59 -8.61
C GLU A 326 20.94 -8.92 -7.33
N GLY A 327 20.55 -7.66 -7.10
CA GLY A 327 20.82 -6.92 -5.86
C GLY A 327 19.94 -7.35 -4.68
N ALA A 328 19.74 -8.66 -4.51
CA ALA A 328 18.78 -9.26 -3.58
C ALA A 328 19.43 -10.02 -2.41
N CYS A 329 20.71 -9.74 -2.12
CA CYS A 329 21.53 -10.52 -1.20
C CYS A 329 20.93 -10.73 0.20
N THR A 330 20.17 -9.78 0.75
CA THR A 330 19.46 -9.96 2.04
C THR A 330 18.39 -11.04 2.01
N GLY A 331 17.60 -11.14 0.94
CA GLY A 331 16.63 -12.21 0.78
C GLY A 331 17.29 -13.56 0.58
N PHE A 332 18.38 -13.60 -0.20
CA PHE A 332 19.16 -14.82 -0.42
C PHE A 332 19.90 -15.29 0.85
N GLY A 333 20.54 -14.38 1.58
CA GLY A 333 21.24 -14.68 2.83
C GLY A 333 20.27 -15.18 3.91
N LEU A 334 19.09 -14.56 4.04
CA LEU A 334 18.07 -15.05 4.97
C LEU A 334 17.52 -16.41 4.52
N ALA A 335 17.30 -16.63 3.22
CA ALA A 335 16.90 -17.93 2.68
C ALA A 335 17.93 -19.02 2.99
N CYS A 336 19.23 -18.72 2.92
CA CYS A 336 20.29 -19.64 3.33
C CYS A 336 20.12 -20.13 4.77
N VAL A 337 19.85 -19.21 5.71
CA VAL A 337 19.61 -19.57 7.13
C VAL A 337 18.33 -20.39 7.29
N VAL A 338 17.22 -19.94 6.69
CA VAL A 338 15.93 -20.62 6.80
C VAL A 338 15.99 -22.03 6.22
N ASN A 339 16.62 -22.20 5.04
CA ASN A 339 16.80 -23.50 4.42
C ASN A 339 17.67 -24.43 5.27
N HIS A 340 18.78 -23.93 5.81
CA HIS A 340 19.66 -24.71 6.68
C HIS A 340 18.91 -25.25 7.90
N LEU A 341 18.14 -24.39 8.58
CA LEU A 341 17.35 -24.77 9.75
C LEU A 341 16.22 -25.75 9.39
N ARG A 342 15.49 -25.51 8.29
CA ARG A 342 14.40 -26.40 7.82
C ARG A 342 14.93 -27.78 7.42
N TRP A 343 16.01 -27.83 6.64
CA TRP A 343 16.63 -29.08 6.18
C TRP A 343 17.15 -29.91 7.35
N ARG A 344 17.80 -29.28 8.34
CA ARG A 344 18.23 -29.95 9.57
C ARG A 344 17.05 -30.49 10.38
N SER A 345 16.00 -29.69 10.56
CA SER A 345 14.79 -30.11 11.29
C SER A 345 14.05 -31.24 10.59
N ALA A 346 14.15 -31.35 9.26
CA ALA A 346 13.54 -32.41 8.47
C ALA A 346 14.39 -33.70 8.40
N GLY A 347 15.50 -33.78 9.14
CA GLY A 347 16.36 -34.98 9.15
C GLY A 347 17.32 -35.08 7.97
N ARG A 348 17.67 -33.96 7.32
CA ARG A 348 18.68 -33.87 6.25
C ARG A 348 18.39 -34.72 5.01
N PRO A 349 17.20 -34.58 4.38
CA PRO A 349 16.85 -35.35 3.19
C PRO A 349 17.77 -35.05 1.99
N GLU A 350 17.89 -36.02 1.08
CA GLU A 350 18.70 -35.92 -0.14
C GLU A 350 18.20 -34.84 -1.11
N THR A 351 16.88 -34.59 -1.15
CA THR A 351 16.26 -33.53 -1.93
C THR A 351 15.38 -32.68 -1.03
N PHE A 352 15.49 -31.36 -1.11
CA PHE A 352 14.70 -30.48 -0.26
C PHE A 352 14.39 -29.16 -0.96
N GLU A 353 13.13 -28.74 -0.95
CA GLU A 353 12.73 -27.50 -1.61
C GLU A 353 13.14 -26.27 -0.78
N SER A 354 13.89 -25.37 -1.41
CA SER A 354 14.24 -24.06 -0.85
C SER A 354 13.00 -23.19 -0.59
N VAL A 355 13.07 -22.31 0.40
CA VAL A 355 12.15 -21.16 0.50
C VAL A 355 12.44 -20.13 -0.61
N SER A 356 11.50 -19.23 -0.89
CA SER A 356 11.69 -18.18 -1.90
C SER A 356 12.56 -17.03 -1.37
N PRO A 357 13.80 -16.83 -1.89
CA PRO A 357 14.61 -15.68 -1.54
C PRO A 357 14.01 -14.37 -2.08
N HIS A 358 13.24 -14.43 -3.17
CA HIS A 358 12.61 -13.29 -3.80
C HIS A 358 11.46 -12.74 -2.96
N MET A 359 10.65 -13.61 -2.36
CA MET A 359 9.64 -13.18 -1.38
C MET A 359 10.32 -12.47 -0.21
N LEU A 360 11.35 -13.07 0.39
CA LEU A 360 12.08 -12.46 1.50
C LEU A 360 12.65 -11.09 1.13
N TYR A 361 13.28 -10.96 -0.04
CA TYR A 361 13.83 -9.68 -0.50
C TYR A 361 12.75 -8.62 -0.77
N ARG A 362 11.67 -8.97 -1.50
CA ARG A 362 10.58 -8.03 -1.82
C ARG A 362 9.94 -7.47 -0.56
N PHE A 363 9.62 -8.34 0.40
CA PHE A 363 9.05 -7.90 1.67
C PHE A 363 10.11 -7.20 2.55
N ALA A 364 11.39 -7.55 2.47
CA ALA A 364 12.44 -6.84 3.22
C ALA A 364 12.43 -5.34 2.91
N ARG A 365 12.32 -4.96 1.63
CA ARG A 365 12.21 -3.56 1.18
C ARG A 365 11.00 -2.83 1.78
N ARG A 366 9.91 -3.53 2.09
CA ARG A 366 8.71 -2.97 2.72
C ARG A 366 8.93 -2.58 4.19
N TYR A 367 9.67 -3.41 4.92
CA TYR A 367 9.90 -3.24 6.35
C TYR A 367 11.21 -2.53 6.67
N ASP A 368 11.91 -2.10 5.62
CA ASP A 368 13.11 -1.33 5.74
C ASP A 368 12.83 0.08 6.30
N GLU A 369 13.84 0.63 6.94
CA GLU A 369 13.76 1.93 7.63
C GLU A 369 14.21 3.09 6.74
N TYR A 370 14.66 2.80 5.51
CA TYR A 370 15.10 3.81 4.54
C TYR A 370 13.93 4.38 3.74
N ALA A 371 13.85 5.70 3.64
CA ALA A 371 12.84 6.41 2.88
C ALA A 371 13.09 6.27 1.37
N GLY A 372 12.20 5.59 0.65
CA GLY A 372 12.11 5.63 -0.83
C GLY A 372 11.97 4.27 -1.50
N GLU A 373 11.33 4.22 -2.68
CA GLU A 373 11.22 3.01 -3.53
C GLU A 373 12.40 2.87 -4.52
N ASP A 374 13.30 3.86 -4.55
CA ASP A 374 14.32 4.05 -5.60
C ASP A 374 15.73 3.61 -5.19
N TYR A 375 15.88 2.88 -4.08
CA TYR A 375 17.19 2.35 -3.67
C TYR A 375 17.37 0.87 -4.04
N GLU A 376 18.57 0.52 -4.50
CA GLU A 376 19.02 -0.86 -4.63
C GLU A 376 19.56 -1.34 -3.26
N GLY A 377 19.05 -2.48 -2.79
CA GLY A 377 19.43 -3.11 -1.51
C GLY A 377 18.30 -3.26 -0.49
N SER A 378 18.59 -3.88 0.65
CA SER A 378 17.74 -3.83 1.85
C SER A 378 18.56 -4.07 3.12
N SER A 379 17.95 -3.87 4.29
CA SER A 379 18.54 -4.20 5.59
C SER A 379 18.23 -5.63 6.07
N CYS A 380 19.07 -6.18 6.95
CA CYS A 380 18.85 -7.49 7.58
C CYS A 380 17.63 -7.46 8.50
N ARG A 381 17.46 -6.40 9.28
CA ARG A 381 16.27 -6.20 10.12
C ARG A 381 14.99 -6.13 9.30
N GLY A 382 15.01 -5.44 8.15
CA GLY A 382 13.86 -5.38 7.25
C GLY A 382 13.42 -6.78 6.80
N ALA A 383 14.36 -7.62 6.41
CA ALA A 383 14.11 -9.02 6.02
C ALA A 383 13.55 -9.87 7.17
N LEU A 384 14.06 -9.70 8.39
CA LEU A 384 13.55 -10.42 9.57
C LEU A 384 12.15 -9.95 9.98
N LYS A 385 11.89 -8.64 9.96
CA LYS A 385 10.56 -8.06 10.22
C LYS A 385 9.53 -8.58 9.20
N ALA A 386 9.92 -8.67 7.93
CA ALA A 386 9.12 -9.29 6.88
C ALA A 386 8.79 -10.74 7.21
N PHE A 387 9.82 -11.56 7.44
CA PHE A 387 9.68 -12.99 7.69
C PHE A 387 8.86 -13.27 8.97
N PHE A 388 9.03 -12.46 10.01
CA PHE A 388 8.24 -12.56 11.25
C PHE A 388 6.75 -12.28 11.05
N LYS A 389 6.40 -11.37 10.14
CA LYS A 389 5.00 -10.98 9.91
C LYS A 389 4.26 -11.88 8.94
N HIS A 390 4.96 -12.39 7.92
CA HIS A 390 4.34 -13.06 6.77
C HIS A 390 4.74 -14.51 6.60
N GLY A 391 5.78 -14.96 7.30
CA GLY A 391 6.45 -16.21 6.95
C GLY A 391 7.10 -16.15 5.56
N VAL A 392 7.35 -17.31 4.95
CA VAL A 392 7.96 -17.40 3.61
C VAL A 392 7.44 -18.60 2.83
N CYS A 393 7.00 -18.41 1.59
CA CYS A 393 6.56 -19.53 0.74
C CYS A 393 7.76 -20.33 0.20
N LEU A 394 7.48 -21.52 -0.33
CA LEU A 394 8.50 -22.34 -1.01
C LEU A 394 8.87 -21.71 -2.37
N ASN A 395 10.05 -22.05 -2.88
CA ASN A 395 10.55 -21.46 -4.11
C ASN A 395 9.63 -21.77 -5.30
N GLY A 396 8.95 -22.92 -5.35
CA GLY A 396 7.97 -23.23 -6.40
C GLY A 396 6.76 -22.29 -6.44
N ASP A 397 6.41 -21.66 -5.32
CA ASP A 397 5.36 -20.64 -5.25
C ASP A 397 5.82 -19.27 -5.74
N TRP A 398 7.12 -19.00 -5.65
CA TRP A 398 7.73 -17.74 -6.08
C TRP A 398 9.20 -17.91 -6.51
N PRO A 399 9.45 -18.46 -7.72
CA PRO A 399 10.76 -19.04 -8.07
C PRO A 399 11.83 -18.08 -8.58
N ARG A 400 11.46 -16.94 -9.19
CA ARG A 400 12.41 -15.99 -9.79
C ARG A 400 11.90 -14.55 -9.71
N GLY A 401 12.79 -13.61 -9.38
CA GLY A 401 12.66 -12.16 -9.49
C GLY A 401 11.25 -11.62 -9.77
N ASP A 402 11.01 -11.17 -11.00
CA ASP A 402 9.79 -10.51 -11.48
C ASP A 402 8.58 -11.45 -11.69
N ALA A 403 8.72 -12.75 -11.39
CA ALA A 403 7.61 -13.68 -11.50
C ALA A 403 6.54 -13.39 -10.44
N ARG A 404 5.27 -13.50 -10.84
CA ARG A 404 4.13 -13.33 -9.93
C ARG A 404 3.98 -14.56 -9.04
N PRO A 405 3.57 -14.39 -7.76
CA PRO A 405 3.35 -15.50 -6.86
C PRO A 405 2.15 -16.35 -7.30
N ARG A 406 2.18 -17.64 -6.97
CA ARG A 406 1.02 -18.53 -7.13
C ARG A 406 -0.09 -18.18 -6.14
N TYR A 407 -1.34 -18.38 -6.53
CA TYR A 407 -2.47 -18.16 -5.62
C TYR A 407 -2.31 -18.99 -4.33
N GLY A 408 -2.66 -18.39 -3.19
CA GLY A 408 -2.55 -19.02 -1.87
C GLY A 408 -1.14 -19.11 -1.31
N TYR A 409 -0.13 -18.46 -1.92
CA TYR A 409 1.24 -18.42 -1.41
C TYR A 409 1.30 -17.89 0.04
N THR A 410 0.41 -16.98 0.42
CA THR A 410 0.34 -16.41 1.78
C THR A 410 0.04 -17.47 2.84
N ARG A 411 -0.94 -18.34 2.57
CA ARG A 411 -1.27 -19.48 3.43
C ARG A 411 -0.06 -20.40 3.56
N ARG A 412 0.60 -20.73 2.45
CA ARG A 412 1.80 -21.58 2.46
C ARG A 412 3.02 -20.89 3.10
N ALA A 413 3.10 -19.57 3.03
CA ALA A 413 4.11 -18.79 3.71
C ALA A 413 3.93 -18.83 5.23
N ALA A 414 2.68 -18.77 5.71
CA ALA A 414 2.36 -18.93 7.13
C ALA A 414 2.71 -20.32 7.70
N GLU A 415 2.93 -21.32 6.85
CA GLU A 415 3.46 -22.63 7.26
C GLU A 415 4.97 -22.59 7.54
N GLN A 416 5.70 -21.59 7.05
CA GLN A 416 7.13 -21.40 7.32
C GLN A 416 7.30 -20.07 8.03
N THR A 417 7.27 -20.07 9.36
CA THR A 417 7.27 -18.82 10.14
C THR A 417 8.51 -18.66 11.00
N LEU A 418 8.85 -17.40 11.28
CA LEU A 418 9.88 -17.03 12.23
C LEU A 418 9.28 -16.93 13.63
N GLY A 419 9.74 -17.77 14.55
CA GLY A 419 9.28 -17.76 15.94
C GLY A 419 9.90 -16.63 16.75
N VAL A 420 11.23 -16.52 16.70
CA VAL A 420 12.00 -15.51 17.44
C VAL A 420 13.21 -15.05 16.64
N TYR A 421 13.62 -13.80 16.86
CA TYR A 421 14.88 -13.28 16.36
C TYR A 421 15.55 -12.36 17.39
N PHE A 422 16.87 -12.46 17.51
CA PHE A 422 17.67 -11.72 18.47
C PHE A 422 18.91 -11.13 17.79
N ARG A 423 19.30 -9.91 18.16
CA ARG A 423 20.51 -9.28 17.64
C ARG A 423 21.72 -9.71 18.46
N VAL A 424 22.80 -10.08 17.78
CA VAL A 424 24.07 -10.41 18.43
C VAL A 424 25.01 -9.22 18.35
N GLN A 425 25.78 -8.98 19.42
CA GLN A 425 26.82 -7.96 19.38
C GLN A 425 27.98 -8.43 18.50
N LEU A 426 28.33 -7.65 17.48
CA LEU A 426 29.31 -8.05 16.45
C LEU A 426 30.69 -8.39 17.01
N ARG A 427 31.10 -7.71 18.09
CA ARG A 427 32.41 -7.92 18.75
C ARG A 427 32.40 -9.11 19.70
N ALA A 428 31.24 -9.64 20.06
CA ALA A 428 31.10 -10.79 20.94
C ALA A 428 31.20 -12.09 20.11
N ILE A 429 32.42 -12.44 19.66
CA ILE A 429 32.68 -13.64 18.85
C ILE A 429 32.14 -14.90 19.53
N THR A 430 32.33 -15.01 20.84
CA THR A 430 31.86 -16.15 21.65
C THR A 430 30.34 -16.30 21.61
N ASP A 431 29.59 -15.19 21.56
CA ASP A 431 28.13 -15.23 21.52
C ASP A 431 27.64 -15.69 20.14
N LEU A 432 28.36 -15.31 19.07
CA LEU A 432 28.11 -15.81 17.72
C LEU A 432 28.40 -17.32 17.63
N GLN A 433 29.53 -17.78 18.19
CA GLN A 433 29.85 -19.21 18.27
C GLN A 433 28.78 -19.99 19.03
N ALA A 434 28.35 -19.47 20.19
CA ALA A 434 27.27 -20.07 20.98
C ALA A 434 25.96 -20.13 20.21
N ALA A 435 25.58 -19.05 19.51
CA ALA A 435 24.39 -19.02 18.67
C ALA A 435 24.45 -20.05 17.53
N ILE A 436 25.59 -20.16 16.84
CA ILE A 436 25.79 -21.14 15.77
C ILE A 436 25.69 -22.57 16.31
N GLN A 437 26.33 -22.87 17.44
CA GLN A 437 26.30 -24.22 18.04
C GLN A 437 24.89 -24.62 18.51
N GLN A 438 24.15 -23.68 19.12
CA GLN A 438 22.86 -23.96 19.74
C GLN A 438 21.69 -23.95 18.75
N VAL A 439 21.66 -22.95 17.87
CA VAL A 439 20.56 -22.75 16.91
C VAL A 439 20.87 -23.39 15.58
N GLY A 440 22.15 -23.41 15.19
CA GLY A 440 22.62 -24.06 13.98
C GLY A 440 23.01 -23.11 12.86
N ALA A 441 22.50 -21.88 12.86
CA ALA A 441 22.88 -20.85 11.90
C ALA A 441 22.64 -19.45 12.46
N VAL A 442 23.42 -18.49 11.97
CA VAL A 442 23.26 -17.04 12.22
C VAL A 442 23.12 -16.31 10.89
N TYR A 443 22.14 -15.42 10.80
CA TYR A 443 21.98 -14.53 9.66
C TYR A 443 22.89 -13.33 9.81
N ALA A 444 23.83 -13.14 8.90
CA ALA A 444 24.89 -12.16 9.03
C ALA A 444 25.04 -11.31 7.76
N ALA A 445 25.61 -10.12 7.93
CA ALA A 445 26.08 -9.29 6.82
C ALA A 445 27.46 -8.70 7.12
N ALA A 446 28.27 -8.51 6.07
CA ALA A 446 29.59 -7.89 6.14
C ALA A 446 29.92 -7.14 4.85
N SER A 447 30.84 -6.17 4.92
CA SER A 447 31.43 -5.54 3.73
C SER A 447 32.30 -6.57 2.99
N VAL A 448 32.10 -6.70 1.67
CA VAL A 448 32.90 -7.62 0.83
C VAL A 448 34.13 -6.94 0.24
N HIS A 449 35.20 -7.71 0.07
CA HIS A 449 36.49 -7.27 -0.48
C HIS A 449 37.05 -8.31 -1.46
N ALA A 450 38.24 -8.07 -2.01
CA ALA A 450 38.84 -8.89 -3.07
C ALA A 450 38.93 -10.39 -2.73
N GLY A 451 39.15 -10.75 -1.46
CA GLY A 451 39.24 -12.14 -1.00
C GLY A 451 37.97 -12.95 -1.22
N TRP A 452 36.79 -12.31 -1.14
CA TRP A 452 35.51 -12.97 -1.41
C TRP A 452 35.39 -13.42 -2.86
N TYR A 453 35.83 -12.58 -3.79
CA TYR A 453 35.76 -12.87 -5.23
C TYR A 453 36.82 -13.87 -5.68
N ALA A 454 37.95 -13.96 -4.97
CA ALA A 454 39.03 -14.90 -5.26
C ALA A 454 38.60 -16.37 -5.10
N LEU A 455 37.57 -16.64 -4.29
CA LEU A 455 37.02 -17.99 -4.09
C LEU A 455 36.01 -18.42 -5.17
N GLN A 456 35.73 -17.59 -6.18
CA GLN A 456 34.82 -17.95 -7.26
C GLN A 456 35.52 -18.83 -8.30
N HIS A 457 35.12 -20.11 -8.37
CA HIS A 457 35.60 -21.05 -9.38
C HIS A 457 34.62 -21.14 -10.57
N GLY A 458 35.14 -21.62 -11.72
CA GLY A 458 34.39 -21.81 -12.96
C GLY A 458 33.43 -23.02 -12.91
N ARG A 459 32.91 -23.44 -14.08
CA ARG A 459 32.04 -24.63 -14.17
C ARG A 459 32.84 -25.91 -13.91
N GLY A 460 32.33 -26.78 -13.04
CA GLY A 460 32.93 -28.06 -12.65
C GLY A 460 32.09 -28.71 -11.55
N ASP A 461 32.46 -29.94 -11.16
CA ASP A 461 31.92 -30.55 -9.94
C ASP A 461 32.63 -29.93 -8.73
N HIS A 462 31.84 -29.39 -7.80
CA HIS A 462 32.33 -28.68 -6.62
C HIS A 462 31.77 -29.38 -5.39
N PRO A 463 32.35 -30.53 -5.02
CA PRO A 463 31.89 -31.27 -3.86
C PRO A 463 32.06 -30.40 -2.59
N GLY A 464 31.14 -30.56 -1.64
CA GLY A 464 31.26 -29.90 -0.35
C GLY A 464 32.52 -30.34 0.42
N PRO A 465 32.93 -29.56 1.44
CA PRO A 465 34.11 -29.85 2.25
C PRO A 465 33.96 -31.17 3.02
N GLN A 466 35.05 -31.93 3.18
CA GLN A 466 35.06 -33.20 3.92
C GLN A 466 35.52 -33.03 5.38
N SER A 467 36.07 -31.87 5.71
CA SER A 467 36.58 -31.44 7.02
C SER A 467 36.70 -29.91 7.06
N HIS A 468 36.95 -29.35 8.25
CA HIS A 468 37.26 -27.92 8.40
C HIS A 468 38.53 -27.50 7.65
N ALA A 469 39.48 -28.40 7.45
CA ALA A 469 40.72 -28.12 6.72
C ALA A 469 40.51 -27.90 5.22
N ASP A 470 39.39 -28.40 4.67
CA ASP A 470 39.05 -28.24 3.25
C ASP A 470 38.36 -26.90 2.94
N LEU A 471 38.03 -26.11 3.97
CA LEU A 471 37.35 -24.83 3.79
C LEU A 471 38.34 -23.76 3.32
N PRO A 472 38.16 -23.21 2.11
CA PRO A 472 39.05 -22.17 1.64
C PRO A 472 38.84 -20.89 2.44
N ARG A 473 39.94 -20.30 2.89
CA ARG A 473 39.94 -19.04 3.64
C ARG A 473 39.68 -17.85 2.72
N ILE A 474 38.83 -16.94 3.17
CA ILE A 474 38.69 -15.62 2.56
C ILE A 474 39.92 -14.80 2.96
N GLU A 475 40.81 -14.57 1.99
CA GLU A 475 42.05 -13.84 2.23
C GLU A 475 41.77 -12.37 2.59
N PHE A 476 42.10 -11.99 3.82
CA PHE A 476 41.93 -10.65 4.37
C PHE A 476 43.30 -10.00 4.60
N LYS A 477 43.54 -8.86 3.97
CA LYS A 477 44.83 -8.14 4.00
C LYS A 477 44.79 -6.88 4.86
N GLY A 478 43.76 -6.73 5.71
CA GLY A 478 43.59 -5.54 6.53
C GLY A 478 42.91 -4.38 5.79
N GLU A 479 42.19 -4.66 4.71
CA GLU A 479 41.44 -3.63 3.98
C GLU A 479 40.37 -2.98 4.87
N ALA A 480 40.17 -1.67 4.72
CA ALA A 480 39.10 -0.96 5.40
C ALA A 480 37.72 -1.38 4.87
N PRO A 481 36.65 -1.29 5.68
CA PRO A 481 35.30 -1.64 5.25
C PRO A 481 34.87 -0.82 4.04
N GLY A 482 34.51 -1.50 2.96
CA GLY A 482 33.95 -0.88 1.76
C GLY A 482 32.44 -0.66 1.84
N ASP A 483 31.90 0.08 0.87
CA ASP A 483 30.47 0.41 0.76
C ASP A 483 29.59 -0.78 0.28
N ALA A 484 30.21 -1.87 -0.18
CA ALA A 484 29.53 -3.04 -0.73
C ALA A 484 29.22 -4.07 0.37
N GLY A 485 28.01 -4.03 0.94
CA GLY A 485 27.56 -4.99 1.95
C GLY A 485 26.96 -6.26 1.34
N HIS A 486 27.25 -7.43 1.91
CA HIS A 486 26.70 -8.72 1.49
C HIS A 486 26.11 -9.48 2.68
N ALA A 487 24.98 -10.15 2.47
CA ALA A 487 24.30 -10.92 3.49
C ALA A 487 24.37 -12.43 3.20
N PHE A 488 24.62 -13.23 4.24
CA PHE A 488 24.92 -14.65 4.14
C PHE A 488 24.57 -15.39 5.44
N ALA A 489 24.79 -16.71 5.48
CA ALA A 489 24.60 -17.54 6.66
C ALA A 489 25.94 -17.96 7.26
N LEU A 490 26.08 -17.83 8.58
CA LEU A 490 27.14 -18.49 9.34
C LEU A 490 26.60 -19.82 9.88
N VAL A 491 27.22 -20.94 9.51
CA VAL A 491 26.72 -22.30 9.81
C VAL A 491 27.69 -23.14 10.67
N GLY A 492 28.86 -22.58 10.97
CA GLY A 492 29.90 -23.24 11.76
C GLY A 492 31.00 -22.28 12.18
N PHE A 493 31.98 -22.79 12.92
CA PHE A 493 33.20 -22.08 13.29
C PHE A 493 34.33 -23.06 13.63
N ASN A 494 35.56 -22.56 13.63
CA ASN A 494 36.74 -23.25 14.15
C ASN A 494 37.68 -22.26 14.85
N ARG A 495 38.92 -22.65 15.13
CA ARG A 495 39.89 -21.77 15.81
C ARG A 495 40.30 -20.53 15.01
N GLU A 496 40.08 -20.52 13.70
CA GLU A 496 40.54 -19.47 12.79
C GLU A 496 39.41 -18.51 12.36
N GLY A 497 38.17 -19.00 12.28
CA GLY A 497 37.05 -18.19 11.81
C GLY A 497 35.70 -18.88 11.79
N PHE A 498 34.72 -18.20 11.17
CA PHE A 498 33.38 -18.70 10.94
C PHE A 498 33.26 -19.40 9.58
N VAL A 499 32.48 -20.49 9.53
CA VAL A 499 32.11 -21.17 8.29
C VAL A 499 30.92 -20.45 7.66
N VAL A 500 31.16 -19.88 6.48
CA VAL A 500 30.18 -19.13 5.68
C VAL A 500 29.52 -20.05 4.68
N GLN A 501 28.19 -20.04 4.61
CA GLN A 501 27.42 -20.51 3.46
C GLN A 501 27.00 -19.30 2.62
N ASN A 502 27.52 -19.22 1.39
CA ASN A 502 27.26 -18.11 0.49
C ASN A 502 26.11 -18.41 -0.49
N SER A 503 25.67 -17.40 -1.23
CA SER A 503 24.59 -17.45 -2.23
C SER A 503 25.08 -17.15 -3.65
N TRP A 504 26.33 -17.49 -3.96
CA TRP A 504 26.96 -17.31 -5.30
C TRP A 504 27.11 -18.64 -6.06
N GLY A 505 26.31 -19.63 -5.68
CA GLY A 505 26.31 -20.96 -6.26
C GLY A 505 27.40 -21.90 -5.70
N PRO A 506 27.33 -23.19 -6.04
CA PRO A 506 28.23 -24.21 -5.50
C PRO A 506 29.68 -24.06 -5.95
N GLY A 507 29.95 -23.32 -7.03
CA GLY A 507 31.30 -23.04 -7.50
C GLY A 507 32.04 -21.97 -6.69
N TRP A 508 31.41 -21.34 -5.70
CA TRP A 508 32.08 -20.46 -4.77
C TRP A 508 32.63 -21.24 -3.58
N GLY A 509 33.91 -21.06 -3.26
CA GLY A 509 34.58 -21.78 -2.18
C GLY A 509 34.59 -23.30 -2.41
N ALA A 510 34.37 -24.08 -1.35
CA ALA A 510 34.19 -25.52 -1.39
C ALA A 510 32.68 -25.85 -1.36
N GLY A 511 32.10 -26.12 -2.54
CA GLY A 511 30.68 -26.47 -2.65
C GLY A 511 29.70 -25.41 -2.14
N GLY A 512 30.08 -24.13 -2.18
CA GLY A 512 29.29 -23.00 -1.63
C GLY A 512 29.75 -22.49 -0.26
N PHE A 513 30.76 -23.12 0.35
CA PHE A 513 31.24 -22.81 1.70
C PHE A 513 32.66 -22.22 1.70
N GLY A 514 32.94 -21.36 2.68
CA GLY A 514 34.27 -20.77 2.90
C GLY A 514 34.50 -20.36 4.35
N LEU A 515 35.71 -19.95 4.68
CA LEU A 515 36.09 -19.57 6.04
C LEU A 515 36.36 -18.06 6.15
N LEU A 516 35.56 -17.37 6.96
CA LEU A 516 35.71 -15.95 7.29
C LEU A 516 36.48 -15.80 8.60
N SER A 517 37.71 -15.27 8.54
CA SER A 517 38.55 -15.15 9.74
C SER A 517 37.97 -14.18 10.77
N TYR A 518 38.25 -14.39 12.06
CA TYR A 518 37.76 -13.49 13.11
C TYR A 518 38.24 -12.05 12.96
N ALA A 519 39.48 -11.85 12.48
CA ALA A 519 40.02 -10.53 12.21
C ALA A 519 39.25 -9.79 11.10
N ASP A 520 38.86 -10.52 10.06
CA ASP A 520 38.03 -10.00 8.98
C ASP A 520 36.62 -9.63 9.50
N TRP A 521 35.97 -10.54 10.24
CA TRP A 521 34.66 -10.26 10.84
C TRP A 521 34.65 -9.03 11.76
N LEU A 522 35.67 -8.88 12.61
CA LEU A 522 35.77 -7.74 13.52
C LEU A 522 35.96 -6.40 12.78
N SER A 523 36.58 -6.43 11.61
CA SER A 523 36.78 -5.25 10.76
C SER A 523 35.54 -4.95 9.92
N ASN A 524 34.97 -5.96 9.27
CA ASN A 524 33.99 -5.81 8.18
C ASN A 524 32.56 -6.21 8.54
N GLY A 525 32.31 -6.80 9.72
CA GLY A 525 30.98 -7.21 10.16
C GLY A 525 30.00 -6.04 10.26
N MET A 526 28.81 -6.20 9.66
CA MET A 526 27.77 -5.18 9.62
C MET A 526 26.63 -5.49 10.58
N ASP A 527 26.07 -6.70 10.50
CA ASP A 527 24.93 -7.15 11.31
C ASP A 527 24.98 -8.66 11.55
N ALA A 528 24.44 -9.11 12.68
CA ALA A 528 24.30 -10.52 13.02
C ALA A 528 23.05 -10.77 13.85
N TRP A 529 22.29 -11.78 13.43
CA TRP A 529 20.97 -12.10 13.96
C TRP A 529 20.79 -13.60 14.16
N VAL A 530 20.37 -13.99 15.36
CA VAL A 530 19.93 -15.34 15.67
C VAL A 530 18.47 -15.47 15.28
N VAL A 531 18.11 -16.57 14.60
CA VAL A 531 16.79 -16.79 14.01
C VAL A 531 16.30 -18.16 14.44
N GLY A 532 15.14 -18.24 15.09
CA GLY A 532 14.51 -19.50 15.49
C GLY A 532 13.20 -19.72 14.74
N LEU A 533 13.07 -20.83 14.02
CA LEU A 533 11.83 -21.16 13.30
C LEU A 533 10.67 -21.37 14.28
N GLY A 534 9.50 -20.87 13.91
CA GLY A 534 8.26 -21.01 14.66
C GLY A 534 7.53 -22.30 14.31
N VAL A 535 6.64 -22.73 15.21
CA VAL A 535 5.74 -23.85 14.92
C VAL A 535 4.67 -23.37 13.91
N PRO A 536 4.50 -24.07 12.77
CA PRO A 536 3.43 -23.78 11.81
C PRO A 536 2.08 -23.72 12.53
N GLY A 537 1.24 -22.75 12.20
CA GLY A 537 -0.06 -22.61 12.87
C GLY A 537 -0.05 -21.91 14.23
N VAL A 538 1.08 -21.65 14.89
CA VAL A 538 1.09 -20.88 16.17
C VAL A 538 1.04 -19.38 15.92
N LEU A 539 1.71 -18.91 14.87
CA LEU A 539 1.59 -17.52 14.40
C LEU A 539 0.28 -17.32 13.62
N ALA A 540 -0.10 -18.26 12.76
CA ALA A 540 -1.43 -18.27 12.14
C ALA A 540 -2.54 -18.41 13.18
N GLY A 541 -2.33 -19.15 14.27
CA GLY A 541 -3.24 -19.27 15.41
C GLY A 541 -3.35 -17.99 16.25
N ARG A 542 -2.34 -17.10 16.26
CA ARG A 542 -2.52 -15.72 16.76
C ARG A 542 -3.39 -14.86 15.85
N ILE A 543 -3.42 -15.17 14.57
CA ILE A 543 -4.23 -14.50 13.53
C ILE A 543 -5.66 -15.09 13.50
N GLU A 544 -5.81 -16.42 13.62
CA GLU A 544 -7.06 -17.19 13.57
C GLU A 544 -7.78 -17.28 14.93
N ALA A 545 -7.09 -17.40 16.07
CA ALA A 545 -7.73 -17.26 17.38
C ALA A 545 -8.28 -15.84 17.64
N ARG A 546 -8.06 -14.92 16.69
CA ARG A 546 -8.65 -13.57 16.62
C ARG A 546 -9.71 -13.41 15.54
N ALA A 547 -10.01 -14.43 14.75
CA ALA A 547 -11.17 -14.47 13.88
C ALA A 547 -12.25 -15.33 14.53
N PRO A 548 -13.38 -14.77 15.01
CA PRO A 548 -14.50 -15.61 15.37
C PRO A 548 -15.14 -16.12 14.08
N GLY A 549 -14.75 -17.32 13.66
CA GLY A 549 -15.49 -18.13 12.70
C GLY A 549 -16.56 -18.94 13.42
N SER A 550 -17.82 -18.74 13.00
CA SER A 550 -18.91 -19.72 12.99
C SER A 550 -18.78 -20.93 13.93
N GLY A 551 -19.29 -20.78 15.15
CA GLY A 551 -19.57 -21.88 16.06
C GLY A 551 -20.62 -21.41 17.08
N SER A 552 -21.83 -21.93 16.95
CA SER A 552 -22.92 -21.71 17.89
C SER A 552 -22.51 -22.10 19.31
N GLY A 553 -22.47 -21.14 20.21
CA GLY A 553 -22.21 -21.37 21.63
C GLY A 553 -22.28 -20.07 22.41
N ALA A 554 -23.45 -19.79 22.98
CA ALA A 554 -23.58 -18.77 24.00
C ALA A 554 -22.68 -19.13 25.19
N ALA A 555 -21.56 -18.42 25.34
CA ALA A 555 -20.80 -18.41 26.60
C ALA A 555 -19.90 -17.16 26.72
N GLN A 556 -20.27 -16.34 27.70
CA GLN A 556 -19.48 -15.40 28.48
C GLN A 556 -19.05 -14.05 27.86
N ALA A 557 -19.79 -13.04 28.30
CA ALA A 557 -19.43 -11.63 28.30
C ALA A 557 -18.07 -11.39 29.01
N GLY A 558 -17.11 -10.86 28.26
CA GLY A 558 -15.84 -10.33 28.76
C GLY A 558 -14.98 -9.70 27.65
N ALA A 559 -15.00 -8.36 27.53
CA ALA A 559 -13.92 -7.50 26.99
C ALA A 559 -13.38 -7.67 25.53
N GLY A 560 -14.20 -8.06 24.53
CA GLY A 560 -13.69 -8.31 23.16
C GLY A 560 -13.60 -7.08 22.23
N TRP A 561 -12.49 -6.33 22.26
CA TRP A 561 -12.13 -5.37 21.18
C TRP A 561 -11.59 -6.11 19.95
N TRP A 562 -11.73 -5.57 18.74
CA TRP A 562 -11.09 -6.17 17.56
C TRP A 562 -9.56 -6.26 17.74
N SER A 563 -8.94 -7.15 16.99
CA SER A 563 -7.48 -7.15 16.85
C SER A 563 -7.02 -5.92 16.04
N GLU A 564 -5.77 -5.51 16.25
CA GLU A 564 -5.16 -4.44 15.45
C GLU A 564 -5.19 -4.77 13.95
N GLU A 565 -4.95 -6.04 13.61
CA GLU A 565 -5.02 -6.52 12.22
C GLU A 565 -6.41 -6.36 11.62
N GLN A 566 -7.47 -6.74 12.35
CA GLN A 566 -8.84 -6.57 11.90
C GLN A 566 -9.18 -5.09 11.75
N ALA A 567 -8.74 -4.23 12.65
CA ALA A 567 -8.88 -2.79 12.50
C ALA A 567 -8.19 -2.27 11.23
N TYR A 568 -6.96 -2.71 10.92
CA TYR A 568 -6.29 -2.36 9.65
C TYR A 568 -7.03 -2.88 8.42
N ARG A 569 -7.62 -4.08 8.45
CA ARG A 569 -8.43 -4.61 7.32
C ARG A 569 -9.61 -3.70 7.00
N HIS A 570 -10.19 -3.08 8.02
CA HIS A 570 -11.27 -2.11 7.91
C HIS A 570 -10.80 -0.65 7.82
N SER A 571 -9.50 -0.39 7.59
CA SER A 571 -8.95 0.97 7.56
C SER A 571 -8.20 1.26 6.28
N VAL A 572 -8.43 2.44 5.69
CA VAL A 572 -7.66 2.96 4.55
C VAL A 572 -6.69 4.02 5.09
N VAL A 573 -5.39 3.74 4.99
CA VAL A 573 -4.31 4.63 5.47
C VAL A 573 -3.79 5.49 4.32
N LEU A 574 -3.96 6.81 4.44
CA LEU A 574 -3.46 7.81 3.51
C LEU A 574 -2.19 8.44 4.06
N GLY A 575 -1.19 8.58 3.19
CA GLY A 575 0.02 9.34 3.48
C GLY A 575 -0.16 10.84 3.32
N ASP A 576 0.89 11.57 3.68
CA ASP A 576 0.92 13.03 3.63
C ASP A 576 0.87 13.57 2.20
N ASP A 577 1.23 12.76 1.20
CA ASP A 577 1.06 13.09 -0.22
C ASP A 577 -0.34 12.72 -0.76
N GLY A 578 -1.29 12.36 0.10
CA GLY A 578 -2.63 11.93 -0.29
C GLY A 578 -2.66 10.61 -1.06
N ARG A 579 -1.54 9.88 -1.17
CA ARG A 579 -1.50 8.53 -1.75
C ARG A 579 -1.79 7.50 -0.67
N VAL A 580 -2.23 6.33 -1.09
CA VAL A 580 -2.35 5.18 -0.18
C VAL A 580 -0.94 4.76 0.22
N HIS A 581 -0.62 4.86 1.51
CA HIS A 581 0.70 4.52 1.98
C HIS A 581 0.86 2.99 2.05
N ARG A 582 1.95 2.47 1.46
CA ARG A 582 2.41 1.07 1.55
C ARG A 582 1.39 0.00 1.16
N TYR A 583 1.23 -0.23 -0.14
CA TYR A 583 0.85 -1.55 -0.63
C TYR A 583 1.60 -1.85 -1.93
N LEU A 584 2.62 -2.71 -1.85
CA LEU A 584 3.10 -3.38 -3.05
C LEU A 584 1.93 -4.19 -3.62
N SER A 585 1.83 -4.29 -4.94
CA SER A 585 0.82 -5.11 -5.62
C SER A 585 0.80 -6.56 -5.10
N GLU A 586 1.94 -7.04 -4.59
CA GLU A 586 2.12 -8.39 -4.06
C GLU A 586 1.90 -8.52 -2.52
N ASP A 587 1.41 -7.49 -1.82
CA ASP A 587 1.27 -7.43 -0.34
C ASP A 587 0.01 -8.09 0.25
N GLU A 588 -0.40 -9.23 -0.30
CA GLU A 588 -1.57 -9.99 0.09
C GLU A 588 -2.95 -9.40 -0.32
N PRO A 589 -3.88 -10.27 -0.78
CA PRO A 589 -5.16 -9.93 -1.34
C PRO A 589 -6.17 -9.16 -0.47
N THR A 590 -5.84 -8.77 0.76
CA THR A 590 -6.81 -8.21 1.73
C THR A 590 -6.70 -6.71 1.98
N ARG A 591 -5.66 -6.03 1.46
CA ARG A 591 -5.39 -4.62 1.80
C ARG A 591 -5.20 -3.67 0.63
N SER A 592 -5.46 -4.10 -0.60
CA SER A 592 -5.61 -3.13 -1.68
C SER A 592 -6.80 -2.23 -1.37
N LEU A 593 -6.69 -0.93 -1.64
CA LEU A 593 -7.81 0.00 -1.42
C LEU A 593 -9.10 -0.52 -2.06
N LEU A 594 -9.01 -1.08 -3.28
CA LEU A 594 -10.17 -1.66 -3.92
C LEU A 594 -10.73 -2.87 -3.16
N HIS A 595 -9.87 -3.73 -2.62
CA HIS A 595 -10.31 -4.86 -1.82
C HIS A 595 -10.96 -4.43 -0.50
N GLN A 596 -10.37 -3.48 0.22
CA GLN A 596 -10.90 -3.00 1.50
C GLN A 596 -12.22 -2.24 1.36
N VAL A 597 -12.33 -1.43 0.30
CA VAL A 597 -13.48 -0.55 0.08
C VAL A 597 -14.59 -1.26 -0.67
N ALA A 598 -14.29 -2.25 -1.51
CA ALA A 598 -15.30 -2.95 -2.31
C ALA A 598 -15.39 -4.45 -2.03
N ALA A 599 -14.29 -5.21 -2.08
CA ALA A 599 -14.36 -6.67 -2.00
C ALA A 599 -14.76 -7.20 -0.61
N LEU A 600 -14.18 -6.67 0.48
CA LEU A 600 -14.52 -7.10 1.84
C LEU A 600 -15.98 -6.78 2.23
N PRO A 601 -16.49 -5.55 2.01
CA PRO A 601 -17.90 -5.26 2.26
C PRO A 601 -18.82 -6.15 1.42
N GLU A 602 -18.51 -6.33 0.13
CA GLU A 602 -19.31 -7.17 -0.78
C GLU A 602 -19.37 -8.63 -0.31
N ALA A 603 -18.25 -9.21 0.13
CA ALA A 603 -18.23 -10.55 0.72
C ALA A 603 -19.10 -10.64 1.97
N GLN A 604 -19.06 -9.63 2.84
CA GLN A 604 -19.87 -9.58 4.05
C GLN A 604 -21.37 -9.42 3.73
N PHE A 605 -21.73 -8.61 2.73
CA PHE A 605 -23.11 -8.43 2.29
C PHE A 605 -23.71 -9.74 1.74
N ARG A 606 -22.92 -10.52 1.00
CA ARG A 606 -23.34 -11.84 0.50
C ARG A 606 -23.59 -12.86 1.60
N ARG A 607 -22.93 -12.71 2.75
CA ARG A 607 -23.16 -13.52 3.96
C ARG A 607 -24.41 -13.08 4.75
N GLY A 608 -25.22 -12.16 4.21
CA GLY A 608 -26.51 -11.77 4.78
C GLY A 608 -26.49 -10.47 5.60
N THR A 609 -25.38 -9.74 5.65
CA THR A 609 -25.34 -8.41 6.30
C THR A 609 -26.06 -7.39 5.41
N PRO A 610 -26.87 -6.46 5.96
CA PRO A 610 -27.44 -5.37 5.18
C PRO A 610 -26.38 -4.58 4.40
N ARG A 611 -26.70 -4.12 3.19
CA ARG A 611 -25.82 -3.29 2.35
C ARG A 611 -25.71 -1.85 2.86
N GLN A 612 -25.25 -1.70 4.09
CA GLN A 612 -25.02 -0.44 4.79
C GLN A 612 -23.53 -0.30 5.07
N LEU A 613 -22.93 0.80 4.61
CA LEU A 613 -21.52 1.10 4.79
C LEU A 613 -21.37 2.35 5.65
N LEU A 614 -20.62 2.24 6.75
CA LEU A 614 -20.26 3.34 7.63
C LEU A 614 -18.81 3.75 7.33
N ILE A 615 -18.61 4.98 6.86
CA ILE A 615 -17.28 5.58 6.72
C ILE A 615 -17.02 6.48 7.92
N TYR A 616 -15.97 6.18 8.69
CA TYR A 616 -15.55 6.96 9.84
C TYR A 616 -14.21 7.66 9.56
N ALA A 617 -14.21 8.98 9.51
CA ALA A 617 -13.01 9.79 9.37
C ALA A 617 -12.65 10.42 10.72
N HIS A 618 -11.64 9.88 11.39
CA HIS A 618 -11.04 10.54 12.55
C HIS A 618 -10.16 11.68 12.04
N GLY A 619 -10.15 12.84 12.71
CA GLY A 619 -9.36 13.98 12.24
C GLY A 619 -7.86 13.65 12.06
N GLY A 620 -7.20 14.36 11.14
CA GLY A 620 -5.75 14.25 10.83
C GLY A 620 -4.84 14.79 11.93
N LEU A 621 -5.22 14.60 13.18
CA LEU A 621 -4.55 15.10 14.37
C LEU A 621 -4.07 13.97 15.29
N ASN A 622 -4.54 12.74 15.04
CA ASN A 622 -4.26 11.54 15.79
C ASN A 622 -3.14 10.74 15.11
N SER A 623 -2.35 9.99 15.89
CA SER A 623 -1.40 9.05 15.31
C SER A 623 -2.14 7.91 14.58
N GLU A 624 -1.46 7.26 13.62
CA GLU A 624 -1.98 6.03 12.98
C GLU A 624 -2.30 4.96 14.03
N GLY A 625 -1.51 4.89 15.12
CA GLY A 625 -1.75 3.98 16.24
C GLY A 625 -3.07 4.25 16.96
N ASP A 626 -3.35 5.50 17.30
CA ASP A 626 -4.57 5.90 18.03
C ASP A 626 -5.83 5.69 17.19
N ALA A 627 -5.72 6.02 15.90
CA ALA A 627 -6.75 5.78 14.90
C ALA A 627 -7.15 4.30 14.82
N ILE A 628 -6.16 3.42 14.72
CA ILE A 628 -6.37 1.98 14.66
C ILE A 628 -6.87 1.46 16.01
N HIS A 629 -6.37 1.99 17.13
CA HIS A 629 -6.85 1.64 18.46
C HIS A 629 -8.36 1.90 18.61
N ARG A 630 -8.82 3.04 18.11
CA ARG A 630 -10.23 3.45 18.09
C ARG A 630 -11.08 2.60 17.16
N ALA A 631 -10.58 2.28 15.97
CA ALA A 631 -11.24 1.37 15.04
C ALA A 631 -11.52 -0.01 15.69
N ARG A 632 -10.69 -0.44 16.65
CA ARG A 632 -10.91 -1.70 17.37
C ARG A 632 -12.15 -1.69 18.27
N ALA A 633 -12.47 -0.53 18.84
CA ALA A 633 -13.61 -0.36 19.73
C ALA A 633 -14.91 -0.07 18.96
N LEU A 634 -14.86 0.81 17.95
CA LEU A 634 -16.03 1.21 17.17
C LEU A 634 -16.43 0.19 16.10
N GLY A 635 -15.46 -0.48 15.48
CA GLY A 635 -15.72 -1.37 14.35
C GLY A 635 -16.61 -2.55 14.70
N ARG A 636 -16.39 -3.14 15.89
CA ARG A 636 -17.25 -4.23 16.40
C ARG A 636 -18.70 -3.79 16.59
N LEU A 637 -18.92 -2.56 17.06
CA LEU A 637 -20.25 -2.03 17.35
C LEU A 637 -21.02 -1.77 16.06
N ALA A 638 -20.38 -1.15 15.08
CA ALA A 638 -20.99 -0.92 13.78
C ALA A 638 -21.38 -2.25 13.10
N LEU A 639 -20.45 -3.21 13.06
CA LEU A 639 -20.68 -4.50 12.40
C LEU A 639 -21.77 -5.32 13.10
N ALA A 640 -21.79 -5.34 14.44
CA ALA A 640 -22.80 -6.04 15.23
C ALA A 640 -24.22 -5.46 15.06
N ASN A 641 -24.33 -4.18 14.68
CA ASN A 641 -25.61 -3.53 14.39
C ASN A 641 -25.95 -3.48 12.89
N GLY A 642 -25.21 -4.22 12.05
CA GLY A 642 -25.55 -4.39 10.63
C GLY A 642 -25.05 -3.30 9.70
N ALA A 643 -24.07 -2.49 10.12
CA ALA A 643 -23.36 -1.53 9.28
C ALA A 643 -21.89 -1.94 9.13
N TYR A 644 -21.41 -2.14 7.90
CA TYR A 644 -20.01 -2.46 7.65
C TYR A 644 -19.13 -1.21 7.89
N PRO A 645 -18.16 -1.22 8.83
CA PRO A 645 -17.35 -0.05 9.10
C PRO A 645 -16.10 0.02 8.22
N LEU A 646 -15.75 1.24 7.83
CA LEU A 646 -14.55 1.59 7.08
C LEU A 646 -13.94 2.87 7.66
N PHE A 647 -12.72 2.79 8.18
CA PHE A 647 -12.05 3.88 8.86
C PHE A 647 -11.06 4.57 7.92
N MET A 648 -11.08 5.90 7.89
CA MET A 648 -10.13 6.70 7.12
C MET A 648 -9.01 7.18 8.03
N VAL A 649 -7.81 6.65 7.80
CA VAL A 649 -6.62 6.90 8.62
C VAL A 649 -5.61 7.76 7.90
N TRP A 650 -5.06 8.73 8.63
CA TRP A 650 -4.14 9.73 8.14
C TRP A 650 -2.88 9.75 8.99
N LYS A 651 -1.76 10.13 8.37
CA LYS A 651 -0.44 10.04 9.00
C LYS A 651 0.08 11.35 9.60
N THR A 652 -0.77 12.11 10.28
CA THR A 652 -0.35 13.37 10.90
C THR A 652 -0.66 13.40 12.40
N GLY A 653 0.38 13.17 13.21
CA GLY A 653 0.36 13.33 14.67
C GLY A 653 0.44 14.81 15.09
N LEU A 654 -0.43 15.66 14.54
CA LEU A 654 -0.37 17.10 14.79
C LEU A 654 -0.67 17.44 16.25
N MET A 655 -1.50 16.66 16.97
CA MET A 655 -1.73 16.87 18.41
C MET A 655 -0.52 16.49 19.26
N GLU A 656 0.19 15.41 18.94
CA GLU A 656 1.44 15.05 19.61
C GLU A 656 2.52 16.10 19.34
N THR A 657 2.63 16.54 18.09
CA THR A 657 3.56 17.60 17.66
C THR A 657 3.25 18.93 18.35
N LEU A 658 1.97 19.32 18.42
CA LEU A 658 1.49 20.51 19.10
C LEU A 658 1.74 20.42 20.61
N GLY A 659 1.43 19.28 21.22
CA GLY A 659 1.68 19.02 22.64
C GLY A 659 3.18 19.09 22.98
N ASN A 660 4.04 18.50 22.15
CA ASN A 660 5.50 18.54 22.34
C ASN A 660 6.08 19.93 22.10
N LEU A 661 5.63 20.67 21.08
CA LEU A 661 6.07 22.04 20.81
C LEU A 661 5.64 23.02 21.91
N LEU A 662 4.40 22.90 22.39
CA LEU A 662 3.91 23.71 23.51
C LEU A 662 4.67 23.41 24.81
N ARG A 663 5.04 22.13 25.04
CA ARG A 663 5.87 21.72 26.19
C ARG A 663 7.33 22.16 26.09
N GLY A 664 7.90 22.18 24.88
CA GLY A 664 9.31 22.52 24.63
C GLY A 664 9.61 24.01 24.41
N GLY A 665 8.58 24.86 24.29
CA GLY A 665 8.73 26.27 23.90
C GLY A 665 8.39 27.33 24.96
N ALA A 666 8.07 26.95 26.20
CA ALA A 666 7.79 27.92 27.25
C ALA A 666 9.08 28.35 27.97
N PRO A 667 9.52 29.62 27.90
CA PRO A 667 10.60 30.09 28.76
C PRO A 667 10.15 29.95 30.21
N ALA A 668 11.03 29.38 31.05
CA ALA A 668 10.85 29.34 32.49
C ALA A 668 10.80 30.78 33.03
N ALA A 669 9.60 31.34 33.12
CA ALA A 669 9.35 32.58 33.84
C ALA A 669 9.23 32.26 35.33
N GLY A 670 10.11 32.84 36.13
CA GLY A 670 10.22 32.63 37.56
C GLY A 670 9.00 33.08 38.38
N LEU A 671 8.97 32.57 39.61
CA LEU A 671 8.13 32.87 40.77
C LEU A 671 7.02 33.93 40.63
N GLY A 672 5.80 33.54 41.02
CA GLY A 672 4.82 34.44 41.64
C GLY A 672 3.59 34.73 40.79
N GLU A 673 2.42 34.33 41.31
CA GLU A 673 1.06 34.55 40.82
C GLU A 673 0.81 35.81 39.97
N GLN A 674 0.40 35.59 38.70
CA GLN A 674 -0.65 36.32 37.93
C GLN A 674 -0.58 35.88 36.45
N ILE A 675 -1.02 34.66 36.12
CA ILE A 675 -0.92 34.10 34.76
C ILE A 675 -2.33 33.91 34.19
N SER A 676 -2.90 35.00 33.68
CA SER A 676 -4.17 35.06 32.90
C SER A 676 -3.89 35.21 31.39
N GLU A 677 -4.96 35.33 30.58
CA GLU A 677 -5.10 35.43 29.11
C GLU A 677 -3.91 35.93 28.25
N ARG A 678 -2.98 36.69 28.82
CA ARG A 678 -1.73 37.14 28.18
C ARG A 678 -0.83 35.99 27.71
N THR A 679 -0.78 34.87 28.43
CA THR A 679 0.03 33.69 28.02
C THR A 679 -0.58 32.98 26.81
N ASP A 680 -1.91 32.81 26.79
CA ASP A 680 -2.63 32.27 25.62
C ASP A 680 -2.45 33.20 24.41
N ALA A 681 -2.57 34.52 24.61
CA ALA A 681 -2.36 35.51 23.54
C ALA A 681 -0.92 35.50 23.00
N LEU A 682 0.08 35.22 23.85
CA LEU A 682 1.47 35.05 23.43
C LEU A 682 1.64 33.76 22.62
N ILE A 683 1.09 32.63 23.06
CA ILE A 683 1.10 31.35 22.34
C ILE A 683 0.42 31.48 20.98
N GLU A 684 -0.75 32.13 20.92
CA GLU A 684 -1.49 32.41 19.67
C GLU A 684 -0.67 33.27 18.69
N ARG A 685 0.09 34.26 19.20
CA ARG A 685 0.87 35.20 18.37
C ARG A 685 2.24 34.67 17.95
N THR A 686 2.90 33.82 18.75
CA THR A 686 4.26 33.31 18.46
C THR A 686 4.24 31.86 17.96
N VAL A 687 3.81 30.91 18.79
CA VAL A 687 3.88 29.47 18.46
C VAL A 687 2.81 29.07 17.44
N GLY A 688 1.56 29.48 17.65
CA GLY A 688 0.42 29.10 16.80
C GLY A 688 0.55 29.59 15.36
N ARG A 689 0.89 30.88 15.16
CA ARG A 689 0.97 31.48 13.82
C ARG A 689 2.24 31.17 13.03
N SER A 690 3.40 31.10 13.69
CA SER A 690 4.69 30.95 12.98
C SER A 690 5.16 29.50 12.84
N LEU A 691 4.70 28.58 13.69
CA LEU A 691 5.14 27.17 13.67
C LEU A 691 4.00 26.18 13.38
N VAL A 692 2.78 26.42 13.89
CA VAL A 692 1.67 25.43 13.81
C VAL A 692 0.75 25.67 12.60
N ARG A 693 0.50 26.93 12.23
CA ARG A 693 -0.34 27.30 11.07
C ARG A 693 0.13 26.67 9.74
N PRO A 694 1.44 26.59 9.43
CA PRO A 694 1.91 25.88 8.24
C PRO A 694 1.47 24.42 8.21
N ILE A 695 1.60 23.71 9.34
CA ILE A 695 1.24 22.28 9.47
C ILE A 695 -0.29 22.09 9.34
N TRP A 696 -1.09 22.97 9.94
CA TRP A 696 -2.55 22.96 9.76
C TRP A 696 -2.97 23.23 8.31
N SER A 697 -2.29 24.16 7.63
CA SER A 697 -2.54 24.48 6.22
C SER A 697 -2.15 23.32 5.30
N GLU A 698 -1.01 22.68 5.59
CA GLU A 698 -0.54 21.48 4.91
C GLU A 698 -1.54 20.33 5.08
N MET A 699 -2.05 20.06 6.28
CA MET A 699 -3.09 19.05 6.52
C MET A 699 -4.34 19.29 5.65
N LYS A 700 -4.82 20.53 5.55
CA LYS A 700 -5.96 20.88 4.68
C LYS A 700 -5.64 20.67 3.21
N ALA A 701 -4.44 21.06 2.77
CA ALA A 701 -3.98 20.82 1.40
C ALA A 701 -3.87 19.32 1.11
N ASN A 702 -3.35 18.51 2.03
CA ASN A 702 -3.24 17.06 1.89
C ASN A 702 -4.63 16.41 1.78
N ALA A 703 -5.64 16.95 2.47
CA ALA A 703 -7.05 16.56 2.32
C ALA A 703 -7.52 16.70 0.89
N GLU A 704 -7.26 17.86 0.31
CA GLU A 704 -7.67 18.20 -1.05
C GLU A 704 -6.89 17.38 -2.08
N LEU A 705 -5.56 17.30 -1.90
CA LEU A 705 -4.63 16.54 -2.74
C LEU A 705 -5.04 15.07 -2.83
N ALA A 706 -5.51 14.46 -1.73
CA ALA A 706 -5.98 13.08 -1.74
C ALA A 706 -7.09 12.82 -2.77
N PHE A 707 -7.87 13.83 -3.18
CA PHE A 707 -8.94 13.72 -4.18
C PHE A 707 -8.55 14.23 -5.57
N GLU A 708 -7.26 14.49 -5.82
CA GLU A 708 -6.73 14.63 -7.18
C GLU A 708 -6.75 13.28 -7.92
N ALA A 709 -6.83 13.33 -9.25
CA ALA A 709 -6.93 12.15 -10.10
C ALA A 709 -5.83 11.11 -9.79
N GLY A 710 -6.23 9.88 -9.48
CA GLY A 710 -5.31 8.77 -9.20
C GLY A 710 -4.68 8.77 -7.80
N ARG A 711 -5.05 9.70 -6.92
CA ARG A 711 -4.65 9.70 -5.50
C ARG A 711 -5.62 8.89 -4.63
N GLY A 712 -5.30 8.71 -3.35
CA GLY A 712 -5.98 7.75 -2.47
C GLY A 712 -7.46 8.03 -2.28
N GLY A 713 -7.87 9.28 -2.07
CA GLY A 713 -9.28 9.68 -1.99
C GLY A 713 -10.03 9.56 -3.32
N ASP A 714 -9.37 9.82 -4.45
CA ASP A 714 -9.93 9.64 -5.79
C ASP A 714 -10.18 8.16 -6.12
N LEU A 715 -9.20 7.30 -5.82
CA LEU A 715 -9.31 5.86 -5.93
C LEU A 715 -10.36 5.29 -4.97
N PHE A 716 -10.45 5.85 -3.76
CA PHE A 716 -11.45 5.48 -2.76
C PHE A 716 -12.88 5.68 -3.29
N VAL A 717 -13.14 6.82 -3.92
CA VAL A 717 -14.44 7.07 -4.56
C VAL A 717 -14.69 6.10 -5.72
N SER A 718 -13.69 5.81 -6.54
CA SER A 718 -13.82 4.79 -7.60
C SER A 718 -14.23 3.43 -7.02
N ALA A 719 -13.61 3.00 -5.93
CA ALA A 719 -13.92 1.74 -5.27
C ALA A 719 -15.31 1.73 -4.63
N LEU A 720 -15.76 2.82 -4.01
CA LEU A 720 -17.12 2.96 -3.47
C LEU A 720 -18.18 2.84 -4.58
N LEU A 721 -17.98 3.55 -5.70
CA LEU A 721 -18.88 3.48 -6.84
C LEU A 721 -18.90 2.08 -7.44
N GLN A 722 -17.77 1.38 -7.43
CA GLN A 722 -17.71 -0.01 -7.85
C GLN A 722 -18.50 -0.94 -6.91
N LEU A 723 -18.40 -0.76 -5.59
CA LEU A 723 -19.20 -1.50 -4.61
C LEU A 723 -20.70 -1.28 -4.83
N ALA A 724 -21.11 -0.06 -5.17
CA ALA A 724 -22.50 0.28 -5.46
C ALA A 724 -23.06 -0.43 -6.72
N GLN A 725 -22.21 -0.88 -7.64
CA GLN A 725 -22.65 -1.71 -8.79
C GLN A 725 -23.12 -3.11 -8.39
N GLY A 726 -22.78 -3.58 -7.18
CA GLY A 726 -23.23 -4.85 -6.63
C GLY A 726 -24.70 -4.86 -6.18
N GLY A 727 -25.35 -3.68 -6.10
CA GLY A 727 -26.74 -3.52 -5.69
C GLY A 727 -26.94 -2.29 -4.79
N PRO A 728 -28.18 -1.97 -4.38
CA PRO A 728 -28.49 -0.78 -3.58
C PRO A 728 -27.62 -0.71 -2.32
N LEU A 729 -26.84 0.37 -2.21
CA LEU A 729 -25.89 0.61 -1.12
C LEU A 729 -26.28 1.89 -0.37
N LYS A 730 -26.37 1.80 0.95
CA LYS A 730 -26.58 2.95 1.84
C LYS A 730 -25.27 3.37 2.47
N LEU A 731 -24.89 4.64 2.30
CA LEU A 731 -23.65 5.19 2.81
C LEU A 731 -23.91 6.14 3.99
N HIS A 732 -23.21 5.92 5.10
CA HIS A 732 -23.29 6.73 6.32
C HIS A 732 -21.91 7.30 6.62
N LEU A 733 -21.81 8.61 6.82
CA LEU A 733 -20.54 9.31 7.01
C LEU A 733 -20.45 9.83 8.44
N VAL A 734 -19.36 9.53 9.15
CA VAL A 734 -19.09 10.09 10.49
C VAL A 734 -17.71 10.75 10.46
N GLY A 735 -17.66 12.02 10.84
CA GLY A 735 -16.42 12.81 10.86
C GLY A 735 -16.18 13.47 12.21
N HIS A 736 -15.01 13.26 12.79
CA HIS A 736 -14.61 13.95 14.03
C HIS A 736 -13.53 14.97 13.73
N SER A 737 -13.70 16.20 14.24
CA SER A 737 -12.71 17.26 14.12
C SER A 737 -12.31 17.53 12.67
N ALA A 738 -11.02 17.42 12.32
CA ALA A 738 -10.54 17.60 10.94
C ALA A 738 -11.09 16.54 9.95
N GLY A 739 -11.70 15.45 10.42
CA GLY A 739 -12.38 14.46 9.57
C GLY A 739 -13.49 15.09 8.74
N ALA A 740 -14.09 16.17 9.21
CA ALA A 740 -15.06 16.98 8.46
C ALA A 740 -14.47 17.60 7.17
N ILE A 741 -13.16 17.83 7.11
CA ILE A 741 -12.48 18.35 5.92
C ILE A 741 -12.37 17.25 4.87
N PHE A 742 -11.88 16.07 5.26
CA PHE A 742 -11.82 14.91 4.36
C PHE A 742 -13.20 14.53 3.81
N LEU A 743 -14.21 14.47 4.68
CA LEU A 743 -15.59 14.16 4.25
C LEU A 743 -16.17 15.23 3.32
N GLY A 744 -15.81 16.50 3.49
CA GLY A 744 -16.22 17.56 2.57
C GLY A 744 -15.69 17.33 1.15
N HIS A 745 -14.41 16.99 1.01
CA HIS A 745 -13.84 16.65 -0.29
C HIS A 745 -14.41 15.33 -0.86
N LEU A 746 -14.68 14.34 0.00
CA LEU A 746 -15.36 13.10 -0.38
C LEU A 746 -16.74 13.38 -0.99
N LEU A 747 -17.56 14.19 -0.33
CA LEU A 747 -18.89 14.59 -0.81
C LEU A 747 -18.82 15.28 -2.17
N SER A 748 -17.92 16.25 -2.34
CA SER A 748 -17.74 16.92 -3.63
C SER A 748 -17.25 15.98 -4.73
N SER A 749 -16.38 15.03 -4.40
CA SER A 749 -15.91 14.02 -5.36
C SER A 749 -17.03 13.04 -5.75
N LEU A 750 -17.84 12.59 -4.79
CA LEU A 750 -19.05 11.79 -5.04
C LEU A 750 -20.05 12.55 -5.91
N ALA A 751 -20.31 13.83 -5.61
CA ALA A 751 -21.21 14.67 -6.40
C ALA A 751 -20.76 14.79 -7.85
N ARG A 752 -19.47 15.06 -8.10
CA ARG A 752 -18.91 15.13 -9.47
C ARG A 752 -19.04 13.81 -10.25
N ARG A 753 -19.13 12.68 -9.56
CA ARG A 753 -19.19 11.33 -10.14
C ARG A 753 -20.58 10.68 -10.03
N GLY A 754 -21.62 11.46 -9.68
CA GLY A 754 -23.00 10.97 -9.57
C GLY A 754 -23.28 10.04 -8.38
N GLY A 755 -22.37 9.95 -7.41
CA GLY A 755 -22.48 9.06 -6.24
C GLY A 755 -23.20 9.64 -5.03
N LEU A 756 -23.62 10.91 -5.08
CA LEU A 756 -24.18 11.61 -3.91
C LEU A 756 -25.48 10.97 -3.39
N GLY A 757 -26.26 10.33 -4.27
CA GLY A 757 -27.49 9.62 -3.90
C GLY A 757 -27.29 8.43 -2.97
N LEU A 758 -26.05 7.94 -2.83
CA LEU A 758 -25.71 6.85 -1.90
C LEU A 758 -25.75 7.32 -0.44
N VAL A 759 -25.53 8.61 -0.17
CA VAL A 759 -25.37 9.17 1.18
C VAL A 759 -26.73 9.28 1.89
N GLN A 760 -26.88 8.53 2.99
CA GLN A 760 -28.09 8.45 3.81
C GLN A 760 -28.00 9.25 5.11
N SER A 761 -26.82 9.39 5.71
CA SER A 761 -26.61 10.25 6.87
C SER A 761 -25.19 10.81 6.92
N VAL A 762 -25.05 12.00 7.52
CA VAL A 762 -23.76 12.64 7.80
C VAL A 762 -23.74 13.13 9.24
N GLU A 763 -22.76 12.67 10.01
CA GLU A 763 -22.61 12.94 11.44
C GLU A 763 -21.27 13.61 11.69
N LEU A 764 -21.29 14.82 12.24
CA LEU A 764 -20.07 15.56 12.54
C LEU A 764 -19.92 15.82 14.04
N TYR A 765 -18.78 15.41 14.59
CA TYR A 765 -18.38 15.66 15.97
C TYR A 765 -17.33 16.76 16.00
N ALA A 766 -17.59 17.85 16.72
CA ALA A 766 -16.69 18.99 16.86
C ALA A 766 -15.94 19.39 15.56
N PRO A 767 -16.63 19.59 14.41
CA PRO A 767 -15.99 19.72 13.11
C PRO A 767 -15.04 20.91 13.03
N ALA A 768 -13.77 20.63 12.71
CA ALA A 768 -12.70 21.62 12.65
C ALA A 768 -12.53 22.21 11.24
N CYS A 769 -13.64 22.56 10.59
CA CYS A 769 -13.64 23.21 9.28
C CYS A 769 -14.25 24.62 9.38
N SER A 770 -13.77 25.55 8.55
CA SER A 770 -14.32 26.90 8.50
C SER A 770 -15.73 26.90 7.89
N ILE A 771 -16.54 27.90 8.23
CA ILE A 771 -17.86 28.08 7.60
C ILE A 771 -17.75 28.23 6.08
N ALA A 772 -16.69 28.88 5.57
CA ALA A 772 -16.44 28.98 4.13
C ALA A 772 -16.23 27.58 3.48
N PHE A 773 -15.50 26.69 4.16
CA PHE A 773 -15.35 25.31 3.73
C PHE A 773 -16.70 24.56 3.79
N ALA A 774 -17.45 24.73 4.88
CA ALA A 774 -18.76 24.12 5.05
C ALA A 774 -19.74 24.52 3.93
N ASN A 775 -19.77 25.79 3.53
CA ASN A 775 -20.56 26.25 2.39
C ASN A 775 -20.17 25.55 1.10
N ARG A 776 -18.87 25.46 0.82
CA ARG A 776 -18.34 24.88 -0.42
C ARG A 776 -18.64 23.38 -0.56
N HIS A 777 -18.57 22.63 0.53
CA HIS A 777 -18.57 21.16 0.48
C HIS A 777 -19.83 20.50 1.04
N TYR A 778 -20.51 21.14 1.98
CA TYR A 778 -21.74 20.61 2.58
C TYR A 778 -22.95 21.39 2.08
N ALA A 779 -22.95 22.73 2.19
CA ALA A 779 -24.11 23.53 1.79
C ALA A 779 -24.34 23.57 0.28
N ALA A 780 -23.31 23.29 -0.52
CA ALA A 780 -23.43 23.08 -1.96
C ALA A 780 -24.35 21.89 -2.34
N HIS A 781 -24.75 21.08 -1.35
CA HIS A 781 -25.53 19.86 -1.54
C HIS A 781 -26.75 19.85 -0.59
N PRO A 782 -27.91 20.41 -0.98
CA PRO A 782 -29.08 20.53 -0.10
C PRO A 782 -29.54 19.21 0.54
N GLY A 783 -29.58 18.12 -0.23
CA GLY A 783 -29.94 16.80 0.31
C GLY A 783 -28.93 16.22 1.33
N VAL A 784 -27.70 16.74 1.38
CA VAL A 784 -26.73 16.41 2.43
C VAL A 784 -27.04 17.21 3.70
N LEU A 785 -27.37 18.50 3.59
CA LEU A 785 -27.77 19.34 4.73
C LEU A 785 -29.02 18.82 5.45
N GLU A 786 -29.99 18.30 4.70
CA GLU A 786 -31.20 17.64 5.24
C GLU A 786 -30.86 16.42 6.12
N ARG A 787 -29.72 15.78 5.87
CA ARG A 787 -29.27 14.54 6.53
C ARG A 787 -28.06 14.76 7.45
N LEU A 788 -27.66 16.02 7.65
CA LEU A 788 -26.53 16.41 8.48
C LEU A 788 -26.96 16.56 9.94
N HIS A 789 -26.15 15.98 10.83
CA HIS A 789 -26.28 16.06 12.28
C HIS A 789 -24.95 16.51 12.89
N LEU A 790 -25.03 17.32 13.94
CA LEU A 790 -23.87 17.99 14.54
C LEU A 790 -23.85 17.83 16.05
N ASN A 791 -22.69 17.51 16.60
CA ASN A 791 -22.45 17.48 18.05
C ASN A 791 -21.28 18.41 18.38
N LEU A 792 -21.55 19.47 19.15
CA LEU A 792 -20.61 20.53 19.49
C LEU A 792 -20.46 20.65 21.01
N LEU A 793 -19.39 21.29 21.48
CA LEU A 793 -19.29 21.74 22.87
C LEU A 793 -19.95 23.11 23.04
N SER A 794 -20.44 23.40 24.24
CA SER A 794 -20.86 24.75 24.61
C SER A 794 -19.67 25.70 24.67
N GLU A 795 -19.90 27.01 24.50
CA GLU A 795 -18.84 28.01 24.62
C GLU A 795 -18.13 27.96 25.98
N ARG A 796 -18.88 27.67 27.05
CA ARG A 796 -18.32 27.49 28.39
C ARG A 796 -17.33 26.32 28.44
N ARG A 797 -17.70 25.16 27.89
CA ARG A 797 -16.81 23.99 27.84
C ARG A 797 -15.60 24.22 26.96
N GLU A 798 -15.80 24.83 25.80
CA GLU A 798 -14.73 25.20 24.88
C GLU A 798 -13.66 26.11 25.55
N ARG A 799 -14.07 26.99 26.47
CA ARG A 799 -13.18 27.89 27.23
C ARG A 799 -12.56 27.25 28.47
N GLU A 800 -13.17 26.20 29.02
CA GLU A 800 -12.66 25.46 30.17
C GLU A 800 -11.74 24.30 29.75
N ASP A 801 -11.84 23.82 28.50
CA ASP A 801 -11.00 22.77 27.92
C ASP A 801 -9.50 23.15 27.91
N ALA A 802 -8.61 22.19 27.72
CA ALA A 802 -7.18 22.44 27.63
C ALA A 802 -6.46 21.51 26.67
N VAL A 803 -5.64 22.07 25.79
CA VAL A 803 -4.79 21.31 24.86
C VAL A 803 -3.37 21.21 25.42
N GLY A 804 -2.91 19.96 25.62
CA GLY A 804 -1.54 19.66 26.08
C GLY A 804 -1.21 20.12 27.50
N GLY A 805 -2.20 20.59 28.27
CA GLY A 805 -2.03 21.18 29.60
C GLY A 805 -1.48 22.61 29.61
N ILE A 806 -1.32 23.23 28.43
CA ILE A 806 -0.60 24.51 28.25
C ILE A 806 -1.50 25.57 27.65
N TYR A 807 -2.24 25.25 26.58
CA TYR A 807 -3.29 26.12 26.05
C TYR A 807 -4.58 25.84 26.81
N ARG A 808 -5.11 26.84 27.53
CA ARG A 808 -6.23 26.66 28.50
C ARG A 808 -7.62 26.84 27.87
N LYS A 809 -7.73 26.54 26.57
CA LYS A 809 -9.00 26.46 25.84
C LYS A 809 -8.95 25.26 24.91
N SER A 810 -10.05 24.98 24.23
CA SER A 810 -10.15 23.85 23.30
C SER A 810 -9.27 24.00 22.06
N LEU A 811 -9.14 22.88 21.35
CA LEU A 811 -8.45 22.85 20.07
C LEU A 811 -9.14 23.71 19.00
N LEU A 812 -10.47 23.73 18.95
CA LEU A 812 -11.20 24.56 17.99
C LEU A 812 -10.96 26.05 18.25
N TRP A 813 -10.82 26.46 19.52
CA TRP A 813 -10.42 27.83 19.86
C TRP A 813 -9.02 28.15 19.35
N LEU A 814 -8.05 27.24 19.49
CA LEU A 814 -6.71 27.44 18.96
C LEU A 814 -6.74 27.57 17.43
N VAL A 815 -7.48 26.69 16.74
CA VAL A 815 -7.63 26.72 15.28
C VAL A 815 -8.21 28.06 14.84
N ALA A 816 -9.31 28.49 15.45
CA ALA A 816 -10.00 29.73 15.11
C ALA A 816 -9.16 30.99 15.36
N ASN A 817 -8.35 31.01 16.43
CA ASN A 817 -7.58 32.20 16.81
C ASN A 817 -6.19 32.29 16.16
N ALA A 818 -5.54 31.15 15.92
CA ALA A 818 -4.13 31.12 15.55
C ALA A 818 -3.81 30.40 14.22
N LEU A 819 -4.62 29.42 13.80
CA LEU A 819 -4.27 28.54 12.68
C LEU A 819 -5.01 28.86 11.39
N GLU A 820 -6.18 29.48 11.47
CA GLU A 820 -6.89 30.02 10.31
C GLU A 820 -6.32 31.37 9.86
N THR A 821 -6.65 31.77 8.63
CA THR A 821 -6.16 33.02 8.03
C THR A 821 -6.64 34.25 8.81
N ASP A 822 -7.93 34.28 9.14
CA ASP A 822 -8.52 35.35 9.94
C ASP A 822 -8.48 34.96 11.43
N ARG A 823 -8.28 35.93 12.32
CA ARG A 823 -8.32 35.66 13.76
C ARG A 823 -9.78 35.57 14.23
N ARG A 824 -10.05 34.60 15.10
CA ARG A 824 -11.41 34.22 15.53
C ARG A 824 -12.26 33.80 14.33
N THR A 825 -11.69 33.04 13.39
CA THR A 825 -12.43 32.52 12.24
C THR A 825 -13.62 31.67 12.72
N PRO A 826 -14.84 31.90 12.21
CA PRO A 826 -15.99 31.04 12.54
C PRO A 826 -15.77 29.63 11.99
N LEU A 827 -15.69 28.66 12.89
CA LEU A 827 -15.61 27.23 12.57
C LEU A 827 -16.99 26.59 12.76
N LEU A 828 -17.31 25.61 11.92
CA LEU A 828 -18.57 24.86 11.99
C LEU A 828 -18.78 24.23 13.37
N GLY A 829 -17.70 23.81 14.02
CA GLY A 829 -17.70 23.14 15.31
C GLY A 829 -17.88 24.04 16.53
N LEU A 830 -17.75 25.36 16.39
CA LEU A 830 -17.86 26.30 17.51
C LEU A 830 -19.30 26.76 17.68
N ALA A 831 -19.87 26.60 18.88
CA ALA A 831 -21.22 27.08 19.20
C ALA A 831 -21.42 28.57 18.86
N ALA A 832 -20.38 29.39 19.02
CA ALA A 832 -20.42 30.81 18.65
C ALA A 832 -20.73 31.06 17.17
N ALA A 833 -20.32 30.17 16.24
CA ALA A 833 -20.62 30.33 14.81
C ALA A 833 -22.12 30.16 14.49
N TRP A 834 -22.88 29.59 15.42
CA TRP A 834 -24.33 29.36 15.32
C TRP A 834 -25.15 30.45 16.00
N ASP A 835 -24.52 31.35 16.76
CA ASP A 835 -25.19 32.52 17.32
C ASP A 835 -25.45 33.57 16.20
N PRO A 836 -26.71 33.97 15.95
CA PRO A 836 -27.04 35.04 15.02
C PRO A 836 -26.33 36.38 15.33
N ALA A 837 -26.03 36.63 16.61
CA ALA A 837 -25.36 37.84 17.09
C ALA A 837 -23.82 37.77 16.98
N TYR A 838 -23.25 36.64 16.59
CA TYR A 838 -21.80 36.51 16.44
C TYR A 838 -21.26 37.47 15.39
N SER A 839 -20.47 38.45 15.83
CA SER A 839 -19.85 39.50 15.02
C SER A 839 -18.40 39.82 15.44
N SER A 840 -17.82 39.04 16.36
CA SER A 840 -16.59 39.38 17.08
C SER A 840 -15.30 38.86 16.42
N TRP A 841 -15.37 38.42 15.16
CA TRP A 841 -14.21 37.95 14.39
C TRP A 841 -13.38 39.12 13.84
N GLU A 842 -12.05 38.97 13.81
CA GLU A 842 -11.11 39.97 13.27
C GLU A 842 -10.70 39.52 11.85
N GLY A 843 -11.62 39.65 10.88
CA GLY A 843 -11.44 39.06 9.54
C GLY A 843 -12.04 39.84 8.37
N SER A 844 -11.84 39.31 7.17
CA SER A 844 -12.15 39.96 5.89
C SER A 844 -13.65 39.97 5.54
N SER A 845 -14.05 40.78 4.55
CA SER A 845 -15.44 40.85 4.07
C SER A 845 -15.98 39.51 3.54
N SER A 846 -15.10 38.63 3.06
CA SER A 846 -15.46 37.30 2.57
C SER A 846 -15.90 36.35 3.69
N THR A 847 -15.30 36.45 4.88
CA THR A 847 -15.72 35.68 6.08
C THR A 847 -17.13 36.08 6.52
N ALA A 848 -17.45 37.38 6.46
CA ALA A 848 -18.79 37.90 6.75
C ALA A 848 -19.84 37.34 5.77
N GLU A 849 -19.48 37.28 4.49
CA GLU A 849 -20.36 36.75 3.44
C GLU A 849 -20.58 35.25 3.60
N ALA A 850 -19.53 34.48 3.84
CA ALA A 850 -19.63 33.04 4.10
C ALA A 850 -20.57 32.75 5.29
N LEU A 851 -20.49 33.53 6.37
CA LEU A 851 -21.37 33.36 7.52
C LEU A 851 -22.85 33.65 7.18
N ARG A 852 -23.12 34.69 6.38
CA ARG A 852 -24.48 34.98 5.89
C ARG A 852 -25.03 33.86 5.01
N GLN A 853 -24.22 33.33 4.10
CA GLN A 853 -24.61 32.22 3.23
C GLN A 853 -24.92 30.96 4.05
N TRP A 854 -24.09 30.64 5.03
CA TRP A 854 -24.29 29.49 5.91
C TRP A 854 -25.57 29.60 6.72
N ARG A 855 -25.83 30.77 7.35
CA ARG A 855 -27.06 31.01 8.12
C ARG A 855 -28.33 30.82 7.28
N ARG A 856 -28.31 31.21 6.00
CA ARG A 856 -29.41 30.94 5.07
C ARG A 856 -29.58 29.44 4.83
N ALA A 857 -28.49 28.74 4.49
CA ALA A 857 -28.53 27.30 4.27
C ALA A 857 -29.01 26.50 5.50
N VAL A 858 -28.63 26.93 6.71
CA VAL A 858 -29.11 26.36 7.98
C VAL A 858 -30.61 26.56 8.14
N ALA A 859 -31.12 27.76 7.86
CA ALA A 859 -32.54 28.06 7.93
C ALA A 859 -33.35 27.24 6.92
N ASP A 860 -32.89 27.22 5.66
CA ASP A 860 -33.57 26.52 4.55
C ASP A 860 -33.67 25.01 4.78
N SER A 861 -32.68 24.42 5.46
CA SER A 861 -32.63 22.97 5.74
C SER A 861 -33.15 22.58 7.13
N ALA A 862 -33.58 23.53 7.95
CA ALA A 862 -33.90 23.32 9.37
C ALA A 862 -32.78 22.59 10.15
N LEU A 863 -31.52 22.84 9.80
CA LEU A 863 -30.37 22.12 10.37
C LEU A 863 -30.22 22.36 11.89
N GLN A 864 -30.75 23.47 12.40
CA GLN A 864 -30.76 23.78 13.83
C GLN A 864 -31.43 22.68 14.68
N GLU A 865 -32.44 21.99 14.15
CA GLU A 865 -33.16 20.91 14.85
C GLU A 865 -32.29 19.65 15.04
N ARG A 866 -31.19 19.54 14.29
CA ARG A 866 -30.25 18.42 14.29
C ARG A 866 -28.89 18.77 14.91
N LEU A 867 -28.82 19.90 15.61
CA LEU A 867 -27.67 20.37 16.36
C LEU A 867 -27.79 19.97 17.84
N ARG A 868 -26.77 19.31 18.39
CA ARG A 868 -26.61 19.04 19.82
C ARG A 868 -25.43 19.82 20.38
N ILE A 869 -25.63 20.54 21.47
CA ILE A 869 -24.58 21.23 22.22
C ILE A 869 -24.39 20.54 23.56
N LEU A 870 -23.18 20.04 23.82
CA LEU A 870 -22.79 19.38 25.06
C LEU A 870 -22.26 20.42 26.06
N ASP A 871 -22.96 20.56 27.19
CA ASP A 871 -22.58 21.48 28.29
C ASP A 871 -22.25 20.75 29.62
N ALA A 872 -22.38 19.42 29.68
CA ALA A 872 -22.05 18.63 30.86
C ALA A 872 -20.55 18.70 31.21
N ASP A 873 -20.17 18.57 32.50
CA ASP A 873 -18.76 18.53 32.94
C ASP A 873 -18.03 17.27 32.47
N SER A 874 -18.79 16.20 32.26
CA SER A 874 -18.26 14.89 31.96
C SER A 874 -19.21 14.07 31.09
N VAL A 875 -18.65 13.10 30.37
CA VAL A 875 -19.38 12.12 29.56
C VAL A 875 -19.09 10.71 30.04
N SER A 876 -20.03 9.79 29.80
CA SER A 876 -19.88 8.40 30.23
C SER A 876 -19.17 7.58 29.17
N THR A 877 -18.11 6.88 29.60
CA THR A 877 -17.26 6.03 28.74
C THR A 877 -17.52 4.54 28.96
N ALA A 878 -17.94 4.20 30.18
CA ALA A 878 -18.47 2.92 30.61
C ALA A 878 -19.37 3.18 31.83
N GLN A 879 -20.16 2.17 32.22
CA GLN A 879 -20.96 2.23 33.45
C GLN A 879 -20.11 2.69 34.65
N GLY A 880 -20.49 3.84 35.24
CA GLY A 880 -19.88 4.41 36.44
C GLY A 880 -18.49 5.05 36.27
N LYS A 881 -17.98 5.25 35.05
CA LYS A 881 -16.66 5.87 34.81
C LYS A 881 -16.75 7.06 33.83
N PRO A 882 -16.92 8.29 34.35
CA PRO A 882 -16.96 9.49 33.51
C PRO A 882 -15.57 10.00 33.14
N ILE A 883 -15.42 10.59 31.95
CA ILE A 883 -14.27 11.42 31.56
C ILE A 883 -14.71 12.87 31.39
N ARG A 884 -13.78 13.82 31.42
CA ARG A 884 -14.08 15.24 31.19
C ARG A 884 -14.72 15.43 29.80
N ALA A 885 -15.72 16.31 29.71
CA ALA A 885 -16.26 16.74 28.43
C ALA A 885 -15.29 17.74 27.78
N ASP A 886 -14.51 17.25 26.81
CA ASP A 886 -13.51 18.00 26.05
C ASP A 886 -13.69 17.78 24.54
N HIS A 887 -12.84 18.41 23.72
CA HIS A 887 -12.90 18.28 22.25
C HIS A 887 -12.79 16.82 21.76
N GLY A 888 -12.08 15.97 22.49
CA GLY A 888 -11.84 14.58 22.16
C GLY A 888 -12.97 13.63 22.55
N CYS A 889 -13.87 14.03 23.46
CA CYS A 889 -14.74 13.07 24.16
C CYS A 889 -15.89 12.47 23.35
N PHE A 890 -16.26 13.02 22.18
CA PHE A 890 -17.50 12.66 21.47
C PHE A 890 -17.57 11.19 21.02
N ASP A 891 -16.44 10.59 20.70
CA ASP A 891 -16.36 9.19 20.31
C ASP A 891 -15.97 8.25 21.46
N ASN A 892 -15.72 8.81 22.65
CA ASN A 892 -15.74 8.12 23.95
C ASN A 892 -17.13 8.11 24.59
N ASP A 893 -18.01 9.05 24.22
CA ASP A 893 -19.32 9.22 24.84
C ASP A 893 -20.30 8.14 24.37
N LEU A 894 -20.70 7.28 25.30
CA LEU A 894 -21.66 6.20 25.04
C LEU A 894 -22.96 6.74 24.44
N GLU A 895 -23.46 7.88 24.92
CA GLU A 895 -24.73 8.44 24.45
C GLU A 895 -24.61 8.95 23.02
N THR A 896 -23.55 9.70 22.70
CA THR A 896 -23.30 10.21 21.35
C THR A 896 -23.12 9.06 20.35
N VAL A 897 -22.31 8.06 20.67
CA VAL A 897 -22.09 6.90 19.79
C VAL A 897 -23.36 6.07 19.63
N GLN A 898 -24.13 5.86 20.70
CA GLN A 898 -25.40 5.14 20.64
C GLN A 898 -26.37 5.82 19.68
N ARG A 899 -26.61 7.12 19.86
CA ARG A 899 -27.54 7.88 19.00
C ARG A 899 -27.12 7.85 17.53
N THR A 900 -25.83 7.96 17.25
CA THR A 900 -25.31 7.86 15.88
C THR A 900 -25.59 6.49 15.27
N LEU A 901 -25.35 5.40 16.00
CA LEU A 901 -25.64 4.06 15.50
C LEU A 901 -27.15 3.84 15.32
N GLU A 902 -27.99 4.34 16.22
CA GLU A 902 -29.46 4.24 16.11
C GLU A 902 -29.97 4.93 14.84
N ARG A 903 -29.43 6.11 14.51
CA ARG A 903 -29.76 6.81 13.26
C ARG A 903 -29.31 6.06 12.02
N ILE A 904 -28.12 5.46 12.06
CA ILE A 904 -27.59 4.66 10.95
C ILE A 904 -28.47 3.44 10.71
N CYS A 905 -28.81 2.70 11.78
CA CYS A 905 -29.53 1.44 11.67
C CYS A 905 -31.02 1.62 11.39
N GLY A 906 -31.61 2.73 11.87
CA GLY A 906 -33.05 2.99 11.77
C GLY A 906 -33.92 2.08 12.65
N THR A 907 -33.31 1.26 13.50
CA THR A 907 -33.95 0.33 14.44
C THR A 907 -33.20 0.35 15.78
N PRO A 908 -33.83 -0.12 16.89
CA PRO A 908 -33.12 -0.32 18.14
C PRO A 908 -31.85 -1.17 17.95
N LEU A 909 -30.77 -0.78 18.64
CA LEU A 909 -29.47 -1.46 18.50
C LEU A 909 -29.52 -2.89 19.03
N ALA A 910 -29.07 -3.84 18.22
CA ALA A 910 -28.85 -5.22 18.65
C ALA A 910 -27.70 -5.31 19.67
N ALA A 911 -26.69 -4.43 19.55
CA ALA A 911 -25.54 -4.36 20.42
C ALA A 911 -25.26 -2.90 20.82
N PRO A 912 -25.88 -2.37 21.89
CA PRO A 912 -25.63 -1.01 22.35
C PRO A 912 -24.19 -0.87 22.88
N PRO A 913 -23.58 0.33 22.78
CA PRO A 913 -22.24 0.57 23.32
C PRO A 913 -22.27 0.45 24.86
N GLN A 914 -21.35 -0.34 25.41
CA GLN A 914 -21.21 -0.54 26.87
C GLN A 914 -19.85 -0.12 27.42
N ASP A 915 -18.82 -0.11 26.56
CA ASP A 915 -17.44 0.17 26.95
C ASP A 915 -16.66 0.77 25.77
N LEU A 916 -16.30 2.04 25.93
CA LEU A 916 -15.43 2.83 25.07
C LEU A 916 -14.18 3.31 25.85
N ARG A 917 -13.71 2.55 26.86
CA ARG A 917 -12.52 2.89 27.65
C ARG A 917 -11.23 2.45 26.98
N GLY A 918 -10.24 3.32 26.88
CA GLY A 918 -8.89 2.94 26.44
C GLY A 918 -8.27 3.86 25.41
N PHE A 919 -8.76 5.10 25.31
CA PHE A 919 -8.16 6.15 24.52
C PHE A 919 -8.25 7.44 25.32
#